data_AF-A0A4V2QUT3-F1
#
_entry.id   AF-A0A4V2QUT3-F1
#
_cell.length_a   1.000
_cell.length_b   1.000
_cell.length_c   1.000
_cell.angle_alpha   90.00
_cell.angle_beta   90.00
_cell.angle_gamma   90.00
#
_symmetry.space_group_name_H-M   'P 1'
#
loop_
_entity.id
_entity.type
_entity.pdbx_description
1 polymer ?
#
loop_
_entity_poly.entity_id
_entity_poly.type
_entity_poly.pdbx_seq_one_letter_code
_entity_poly.pdbx_strand_id
1 'polypeptide(L)'
;MSHIRYRRDIDGLRTIAVLPVVLYHAELPPFSGGFVGVDIFFVISGFLITSGLLKDANEQKFSLLAFYDRRIRRILPALLAVTMATLAYGTFVMLPGELLALGKSAVSVALFSSNIWFWSQLNYFGPAPYESPLLHSWSLAVEEQFYIFWPLVVALFTLKPLRRWFLPAIVAAIVISFGLSEFIVHKSPNFAFYMFPTRAWELLLGALLAVAPSLRIPNPALRLAAALAGLGLVLVPMLTYTGATLFPGLSALPVCVGTALLLLANAEQDNVVARLLGSGPMVFVGKLSYSLYLWHWPVIAFFWLQRGAAPSPVEGALLVAASFVLSYLSLRYVEAPFRQRSSTNIDTRTVQRRVVAFGALALLAIGLASAPLIVTRGLPGRLPQPALLATEFSPKPFTPEIGCALGGSKGIENCAKGIAEDDRSTVVLWGDSHARALGFGFTKATEQAGIPLRTAVKSSCSPLPGTLETDGTLVADDSCRRFNEMIFEAIRSNPHVKTVVIAGRWARFVNDSAPGSNEAITSKFLLDEQERVAGPEQTKAVLQRSLERVISRFGAAGKEVLLVEQAPSFPDNARKCVARSLWRGKSAEDCSVRETDVRRRRLALTTMFEDIAARHDNVRLIDPLPVMCRGGLCPADDRGLPLYADEHHVTERGSAREATSIPLRDLRS
;
A
#
# COMPACT_ATOMS: atom_id res chain seq x y z
N MET A 1 15.79 -37.01 30.28
CA MET A 1 15.82 -35.66 29.68
C MET A 1 15.43 -35.80 28.21
N SER A 2 14.19 -35.46 27.86
CA SER A 2 13.62 -35.79 26.55
C SER A 2 14.23 -34.96 25.44
N HIS A 3 14.63 -35.63 24.36
CA HIS A 3 14.75 -35.01 23.05
C HIS A 3 13.52 -34.12 22.81
N ILE A 4 13.69 -32.87 22.36
CA ILE A 4 12.55 -32.08 21.88
C ILE A 4 11.92 -32.90 20.75
N ARG A 5 10.80 -33.55 21.06
CA ARG A 5 10.03 -34.36 20.12
C ARG A 5 9.60 -33.44 18.99
N TYR A 6 9.82 -33.86 17.76
CA TYR A 6 9.40 -33.10 16.58
C TYR A 6 7.89 -32.82 16.65
N ARG A 7 7.53 -31.53 16.64
CA ARG A 7 6.16 -31.01 16.80
C ARG A 7 5.50 -30.84 15.44
N ARG A 8 4.74 -31.86 15.02
CA ARG A 8 4.04 -31.88 13.72
C ARG A 8 2.94 -30.82 13.62
N ASP A 9 2.27 -30.55 14.73
CA ASP A 9 1.25 -29.50 14.84
C ASP A 9 1.79 -28.11 14.50
N ILE A 10 3.07 -27.80 14.79
CA ILE A 10 3.66 -26.50 14.44
C ILE A 10 3.79 -26.33 12.92
N ASP A 11 4.08 -27.41 12.18
CA ASP A 11 4.03 -27.35 10.72
C ASP A 11 2.58 -27.18 10.23
N GLY A 12 1.60 -27.82 10.90
CA GLY A 12 0.19 -27.52 10.65
C GLY A 12 -0.20 -26.06 10.94
N LEU A 13 0.35 -25.46 12.00
CA LEU A 13 0.16 -24.03 12.30
C LEU A 13 0.73 -23.14 11.19
N ARG A 14 1.87 -23.51 10.60
CA ARG A 14 2.41 -22.82 9.42
C ARG A 14 1.50 -22.93 8.20
N THR A 15 0.78 -24.03 8.07
CA THR A 15 -0.20 -24.21 6.99
C THR A 15 -1.39 -23.29 7.13
N ILE A 16 -1.98 -23.21 8.32
CA ILE A 16 -3.08 -22.25 8.58
C ILE A 16 -2.58 -20.80 8.54
N ALA A 17 -1.28 -20.55 8.66
CA ALA A 17 -0.68 -19.23 8.48
C ALA A 17 -0.50 -18.86 6.99
N VAL A 18 0.11 -19.75 6.18
CA VAL A 18 0.44 -19.42 4.78
C VAL A 18 -0.75 -19.50 3.84
N LEU A 19 -1.63 -20.50 3.99
CA LEU A 19 -2.70 -20.73 3.02
C LEU A 19 -3.67 -19.55 2.93
N PRO A 20 -4.20 -19.00 4.05
CA PRO A 20 -5.06 -17.83 3.99
C PRO A 20 -4.37 -16.61 3.39
N VAL A 21 -3.07 -16.40 3.64
CA VAL A 21 -2.30 -15.30 3.02
C VAL A 21 -2.27 -15.43 1.49
N VAL A 22 -1.97 -16.63 0.98
CA VAL A 22 -1.92 -16.88 -0.47
C VAL A 22 -3.30 -16.71 -1.10
N LEU A 23 -4.34 -17.25 -0.47
CA LEU A 23 -5.71 -17.17 -0.97
C LEU A 23 -6.25 -15.73 -0.94
N TYR A 24 -5.92 -14.97 0.10
CA TYR A 24 -6.22 -13.54 0.20
C TYR A 24 -5.62 -12.76 -0.97
N HIS A 25 -4.32 -12.91 -1.22
CA HIS A 25 -3.66 -12.22 -2.34
C HIS A 25 -4.15 -12.68 -3.72
N ALA A 26 -4.67 -13.92 -3.83
CA ALA A 26 -5.24 -14.46 -5.06
C ALA A 26 -6.71 -14.09 -5.28
N GLU A 27 -7.30 -13.24 -4.44
CA GLU A 27 -8.72 -12.84 -4.49
C GLU A 27 -9.70 -14.03 -4.40
N LEU A 28 -9.34 -15.05 -3.63
CA LEU A 28 -10.15 -16.24 -3.44
C LEU A 28 -10.93 -16.16 -2.12
N PRO A 29 -12.28 -16.04 -2.17
CA PRO A 29 -13.10 -16.05 -0.96
C PRO A 29 -13.02 -17.44 -0.28
N PRO A 30 -13.27 -17.52 1.05
CA PRO A 30 -13.75 -16.48 1.95
C PRO A 30 -12.65 -15.75 2.76
N PHE A 31 -11.38 -15.80 2.36
CA PHE A 31 -10.25 -15.37 3.21
C PHE A 31 -9.92 -13.86 3.12
N SER A 32 -10.91 -12.98 3.31
CA SER A 32 -10.71 -11.52 3.24
C SER A 32 -9.74 -10.97 4.30
N GLY A 33 -9.57 -11.70 5.41
CA GLY A 33 -8.64 -11.37 6.49
C GLY A 33 -7.35 -12.18 6.46
N GLY A 34 -7.02 -12.86 5.35
CA GLY A 34 -5.91 -13.81 5.29
C GLY A 34 -4.53 -13.22 5.63
N PHE A 35 -4.36 -11.90 5.50
CA PHE A 35 -3.12 -11.18 5.84
C PHE A 35 -2.66 -11.38 7.30
N VAL A 36 -3.59 -11.65 8.23
CA VAL A 36 -3.27 -11.91 9.65
C VAL A 36 -2.47 -13.21 9.87
N GLY A 37 -2.35 -14.06 8.84
CA GLY A 37 -1.51 -15.25 8.90
C GLY A 37 -0.04 -14.95 9.18
N VAL A 38 0.43 -13.73 8.86
CA VAL A 38 1.80 -13.27 9.16
C VAL A 38 2.05 -13.20 10.68
N ASP A 39 1.06 -12.80 11.47
CA ASP A 39 1.15 -12.69 12.94
C ASP A 39 1.33 -14.07 13.59
N ILE A 40 0.73 -15.11 13.00
CA ILE A 40 0.96 -16.50 13.40
C ILE A 40 2.42 -16.88 13.19
N PHE A 41 3.01 -16.50 12.04
CA PHE A 41 4.43 -16.74 11.79
C PHE A 41 5.31 -16.03 12.81
N PHE A 42 5.01 -14.78 13.17
CA PHE A 42 5.76 -14.03 14.18
C PHE A 42 5.74 -14.73 15.54
N VAL A 43 4.58 -15.16 16.03
CA VAL A 43 4.47 -15.90 17.30
C VAL A 43 5.22 -17.25 17.23
N ILE A 44 5.05 -18.02 16.15
CA ILE A 44 5.77 -19.30 15.97
C ILE A 44 7.28 -19.09 15.95
N SER A 45 7.76 -18.06 15.25
CA SER A 45 9.17 -17.76 15.11
C SER A 45 9.79 -17.33 16.42
N GLY A 46 9.12 -16.45 17.16
CA GLY A 46 9.47 -16.11 18.54
C GLY A 46 9.66 -17.34 19.43
N PHE A 47 8.68 -18.26 19.40
CA PHE A 47 8.72 -19.50 20.16
C PHE A 47 9.89 -20.41 19.76
N LEU A 48 10.00 -20.77 18.46
CA LEU A 48 10.99 -21.73 17.99
C LEU A 48 12.43 -21.24 18.11
N ILE A 49 12.68 -19.95 17.83
CA ILE A 49 14.02 -19.37 17.98
C ILE A 49 14.41 -19.39 19.45
N THR A 50 13.55 -18.88 20.33
CA THR A 50 13.84 -18.77 21.76
C THR A 50 14.02 -20.15 22.40
N SER A 51 13.15 -21.12 22.10
CA SER A 51 13.30 -22.49 22.58
C SER A 51 14.63 -23.12 22.13
N GLY A 52 15.04 -22.89 20.87
CA GLY A 52 16.31 -23.39 20.36
C GLY A 52 17.53 -22.76 21.05
N LEU A 53 17.53 -21.44 21.22
CA LEU A 53 18.61 -20.72 21.90
C LEU A 53 18.74 -21.12 23.38
N LEU A 54 17.62 -21.23 24.09
CA LEU A 54 17.60 -21.66 25.49
C LEU A 54 18.05 -23.09 25.66
N LYS A 55 17.69 -23.98 24.74
CA LYS A 55 18.19 -25.36 24.72
C LYS A 55 19.72 -25.36 24.55
N ASP A 56 20.25 -24.67 23.54
CA ASP A 56 21.68 -24.59 23.28
C ASP A 56 22.43 -24.00 24.50
N ALA A 57 21.86 -22.99 25.16
CA ALA A 57 22.41 -22.40 26.38
C ALA A 57 22.41 -23.38 27.58
N ASN A 58 21.30 -24.08 27.82
CA ASN A 58 21.20 -25.07 28.89
C ASN A 58 22.16 -26.25 28.67
N GLU A 59 22.41 -26.63 27.41
CA GLU A 59 23.36 -27.67 27.03
C GLU A 59 24.82 -27.20 26.95
N GLN A 60 25.12 -25.93 27.31
CA GLN A 60 26.46 -25.32 27.19
C GLN A 60 27.04 -25.36 25.75
N LYS A 61 26.18 -25.31 24.74
CA LYS A 61 26.52 -25.33 23.30
C LYS A 61 26.13 -24.03 22.58
N PHE A 62 25.83 -22.98 23.34
CA PHE A 62 25.41 -21.71 22.76
C PHE A 62 26.51 -21.12 21.86
N SER A 63 26.17 -20.84 20.61
CA SER A 63 27.07 -20.21 19.64
C SER A 63 26.28 -19.36 18.66
N LEU A 64 26.57 -18.05 18.63
CA LEU A 64 25.98 -17.11 17.69
C LEU A 64 26.28 -17.50 16.24
N LEU A 65 27.55 -17.86 15.97
CA LEU A 65 27.97 -18.30 14.64
C LEU A 65 27.21 -19.55 14.18
N ALA A 66 27.05 -20.54 15.07
CA ALA A 66 26.30 -21.75 14.74
C ALA A 66 24.80 -21.48 14.56
N PHE A 67 24.24 -20.50 15.29
CA PHE A 67 22.86 -20.05 15.09
C PHE A 67 22.68 -19.42 13.71
N TYR A 68 23.51 -18.43 13.36
CA TYR A 68 23.42 -17.74 12.07
C TYR A 68 23.72 -18.66 10.89
N ASP A 69 24.66 -19.61 11.01
CA ASP A 69 24.92 -20.62 9.98
C ASP A 69 23.64 -21.41 9.61
N ARG A 70 22.90 -21.89 10.63
CA ARG A 70 21.64 -22.61 10.41
C ARG A 70 20.58 -21.75 9.75
N ARG A 71 20.54 -20.44 10.04
CA ARG A 71 19.56 -19.51 9.45
C ARG A 71 19.91 -19.20 8.01
N ILE A 72 21.16 -18.85 7.73
CA ILE A 72 21.62 -18.55 6.37
C ILE A 72 21.37 -19.74 5.43
N ARG A 73 21.72 -20.98 5.85
CA ARG A 73 21.47 -22.20 5.05
C ARG A 73 20.00 -22.50 4.79
N ARG A 74 19.11 -22.01 5.66
CA ARG A 74 17.67 -22.26 5.58
C ARG A 74 16.94 -21.19 4.77
N ILE A 75 17.36 -19.93 4.89
CA ILE A 75 16.58 -18.76 4.47
C ILE A 75 17.13 -18.19 3.16
N LEU A 76 18.45 -17.97 3.10
CA LEU A 76 19.09 -17.22 2.03
C LEU A 76 19.01 -17.88 0.63
N PRO A 77 19.13 -19.21 0.46
CA PRO A 77 19.06 -19.82 -0.87
C PRO A 77 17.76 -19.54 -1.62
N ALA A 78 16.60 -19.74 -0.98
CA ALA A 78 15.31 -19.48 -1.60
C ALA A 78 15.07 -17.98 -1.80
N LEU A 79 15.46 -17.15 -0.83
CA LEU A 79 15.34 -15.69 -0.94
C LEU A 79 16.13 -15.15 -2.13
N LEU A 80 17.38 -15.61 -2.30
CA LEU A 80 18.22 -15.26 -3.44
C LEU A 80 17.59 -15.73 -4.76
N ALA A 81 17.15 -16.98 -4.83
CA ALA A 81 16.54 -17.53 -6.05
C ALA A 81 15.29 -16.74 -6.49
N VAL A 82 14.39 -16.45 -5.55
CA VAL A 82 13.16 -15.68 -5.82
C VAL A 82 13.50 -14.24 -6.21
N THR A 83 14.41 -13.59 -5.48
CA THR A 83 14.81 -12.21 -5.77
C THR A 83 15.44 -12.09 -7.16
N MET A 84 16.35 -13.01 -7.51
CA MET A 84 17.00 -13.03 -8.83
C MET A 84 16.01 -13.36 -9.95
N ALA A 85 15.11 -14.32 -9.74
CA ALA A 85 14.05 -14.63 -10.72
C ALA A 85 13.12 -13.42 -10.93
N THR A 86 12.79 -12.70 -9.85
CA THR A 86 11.96 -11.50 -9.88
C THR A 86 12.65 -10.35 -10.63
N LEU A 87 13.94 -10.09 -10.35
CA LEU A 87 14.75 -9.11 -11.07
C LEU A 87 14.87 -9.44 -12.57
N ALA A 88 15.15 -10.71 -12.88
CA ALA A 88 15.27 -11.17 -14.25
C ALA A 88 13.94 -11.00 -15.02
N TYR A 89 12.84 -11.51 -14.48
CA TYR A 89 11.53 -11.38 -15.13
C TYR A 89 11.09 -9.91 -15.24
N GLY A 90 11.27 -9.11 -14.18
CA GLY A 90 10.98 -7.68 -14.15
C GLY A 90 11.67 -6.92 -15.29
N THR A 91 12.89 -7.29 -15.65
CA THR A 91 13.65 -6.68 -16.76
C THR A 91 12.95 -6.81 -18.12
N PHE A 92 12.11 -7.84 -18.30
CA PHE A 92 11.37 -8.07 -19.54
C PHE A 92 9.96 -7.47 -19.54
N VAL A 93 9.41 -7.12 -18.37
CA VAL A 93 7.97 -6.79 -18.25
C VAL A 93 7.64 -5.46 -17.60
N MET A 94 8.59 -4.88 -16.85
CA MET A 94 8.37 -3.64 -16.11
C MET A 94 8.89 -2.42 -16.89
N LEU A 95 8.12 -1.34 -16.79
CA LEU A 95 8.49 -0.02 -17.31
C LEU A 95 9.70 0.52 -16.51
N PRO A 96 10.46 1.51 -17.03
CA PRO A 96 11.69 1.97 -16.39
C PRO A 96 11.52 2.41 -14.92
N GLY A 97 10.49 3.20 -14.61
CA GLY A 97 10.22 3.63 -13.23
C GLY A 97 9.90 2.46 -12.28
N GLU A 98 9.13 1.48 -12.75
CA GLU A 98 8.78 0.27 -12.00
C GLU A 98 10.03 -0.60 -11.77
N LEU A 99 10.87 -0.77 -12.80
CA LEU A 99 12.09 -1.58 -12.73
C LEU A 99 13.16 -0.95 -11.82
N LEU A 100 13.25 0.39 -11.82
CA LEU A 100 14.06 1.14 -10.86
C LEU A 100 13.61 0.88 -9.42
N ALA A 101 12.30 0.92 -9.16
CA ALA A 101 11.73 0.61 -7.85
C ALA A 101 12.01 -0.85 -7.45
N LEU A 102 11.88 -1.80 -8.39
CA LEU A 102 12.21 -3.20 -8.16
C LEU A 102 13.68 -3.37 -7.77
N GLY A 103 14.62 -2.75 -8.49
CA GLY A 103 16.06 -2.80 -8.16
C GLY A 103 16.36 -2.26 -6.76
N LYS A 104 15.76 -1.12 -6.37
CA LYS A 104 15.91 -0.58 -5.00
C LYS A 104 15.30 -1.50 -3.95
N SER A 105 14.13 -2.08 -4.23
CA SER A 105 13.47 -3.02 -3.33
C SER A 105 14.32 -4.28 -3.12
N ALA A 106 14.94 -4.83 -4.16
CA ALA A 106 15.82 -6.00 -4.06
C ALA A 106 17.05 -5.73 -3.17
N VAL A 107 17.65 -4.55 -3.26
CA VAL A 107 18.72 -4.13 -2.33
C VAL A 107 18.20 -4.06 -0.89
N SER A 108 17.00 -3.51 -0.67
CA SER A 108 16.40 -3.46 0.67
C SER A 108 16.06 -4.85 1.23
N VAL A 109 15.70 -5.81 0.37
CA VAL A 109 15.50 -7.23 0.75
C VAL A 109 16.82 -7.84 1.21
N ALA A 110 17.89 -7.64 0.43
CA ALA A 110 19.23 -8.13 0.76
C ALA A 110 19.76 -7.58 2.09
N LEU A 111 19.41 -6.34 2.44
CA LEU A 111 19.79 -5.68 3.69
C LEU A 111 18.81 -5.92 4.86
N PHE A 112 17.76 -6.72 4.67
CA PHE A 112 16.66 -6.91 5.62
C PHE A 112 16.06 -5.59 6.14
N SER A 113 15.94 -4.61 5.23
CA SER A 113 15.35 -3.29 5.47
C SER A 113 14.14 -3.00 4.58
N SER A 114 13.63 -4.03 3.89
CA SER A 114 12.50 -3.88 2.96
C SER A 114 11.23 -3.35 3.62
N ASN A 115 11.01 -3.60 4.91
CA ASN A 115 9.91 -3.00 5.65
C ASN A 115 9.99 -1.47 5.75
N ILE A 116 11.19 -0.93 5.95
CA ILE A 116 11.43 0.52 5.97
C ILE A 116 11.28 1.11 4.56
N TRP A 117 11.82 0.41 3.55
CA TRP A 117 11.67 0.81 2.16
C TRP A 117 10.20 0.92 1.77
N PHE A 118 9.41 -0.14 1.93
CA PHE A 118 8.01 -0.14 1.52
C PHE A 118 7.18 0.86 2.32
N TRP A 119 7.42 1.01 3.63
CA TRP A 119 6.80 2.08 4.42
C TRP A 119 7.08 3.47 3.82
N SER A 120 8.32 3.76 3.44
CA SER A 120 8.69 5.05 2.85
C SER A 120 8.07 5.31 1.46
N GLN A 121 7.62 4.26 0.78
CA GLN A 121 7.02 4.35 -0.55
C GLN A 121 5.50 4.56 -0.51
N LEU A 122 4.81 4.33 0.62
CA LEU A 122 3.34 4.42 0.73
C LEU A 122 2.78 5.85 0.79
N ASN A 123 3.52 6.84 0.27
CA ASN A 123 3.04 8.20 0.14
C ASN A 123 2.01 8.31 -1.01
N TYR A 124 1.23 9.39 -1.06
CA TYR A 124 0.20 9.64 -2.08
C TYR A 124 0.67 9.48 -3.55
N PHE A 125 1.96 9.62 -3.82
CA PHE A 125 2.56 9.45 -5.16
C PHE A 125 3.39 8.15 -5.31
N GLY A 126 3.25 7.22 -4.37
CA GLY A 126 3.93 5.93 -4.35
C GLY A 126 3.34 4.94 -5.34
N PRO A 127 4.11 3.91 -5.74
CA PRO A 127 3.56 2.78 -6.47
C PRO A 127 2.51 2.07 -5.61
N ALA A 128 1.43 1.60 -6.24
CA ALA A 128 0.44 0.84 -5.51
C ALA A 128 1.04 -0.48 -4.99
N PRO A 129 0.55 -1.05 -3.86
CA PRO A 129 1.16 -2.22 -3.22
C PRO A 129 1.41 -3.42 -4.18
N TYR A 130 0.45 -3.70 -5.07
CA TYR A 130 0.51 -4.78 -6.05
C TYR A 130 1.52 -4.53 -7.19
N GLU A 131 2.03 -3.31 -7.35
CA GLU A 131 3.07 -2.97 -8.33
C GLU A 131 4.49 -3.28 -7.83
N SER A 132 4.61 -3.79 -6.61
CA SER A 132 5.87 -4.15 -5.97
C SER A 132 5.99 -5.68 -5.83
N PRO A 133 6.61 -6.39 -6.79
CA PRO A 133 6.73 -7.85 -6.77
C PRO A 133 7.48 -8.43 -5.58
N LEU A 134 8.23 -7.62 -4.83
CA LEU A 134 8.92 -8.03 -3.61
C LEU A 134 8.24 -7.54 -2.33
N LEU A 135 7.03 -6.94 -2.39
CA LEU A 135 6.39 -6.30 -1.24
C LEU A 135 6.33 -7.20 -0.01
N HIS A 136 5.83 -8.43 -0.15
CA HIS A 136 5.69 -9.42 0.93
C HIS A 136 6.97 -9.65 1.78
N SER A 137 8.16 -9.28 1.29
CA SER A 137 9.42 -9.40 2.05
C SER A 137 9.48 -8.49 3.27
N TRP A 138 8.57 -7.51 3.40
CA TRP A 138 8.54 -6.61 4.56
C TRP A 138 8.42 -7.40 5.88
N SER A 139 7.58 -8.43 5.91
CA SER A 139 7.36 -9.24 7.11
C SER A 139 8.60 -10.06 7.45
N LEU A 140 9.26 -10.60 6.41
CA LEU A 140 10.53 -11.30 6.52
C LEU A 140 11.62 -10.37 7.08
N ALA A 141 11.67 -9.11 6.65
CA ALA A 141 12.63 -8.15 7.21
C ALA A 141 12.41 -7.92 8.71
N VAL A 142 11.17 -7.79 9.17
CA VAL A 142 10.84 -7.69 10.61
C VAL A 142 11.28 -8.94 11.37
N GLU A 143 11.04 -10.12 10.81
CA GLU A 143 11.44 -11.40 11.39
C GLU A 143 12.97 -11.56 11.44
N GLU A 144 13.69 -11.21 10.37
CA GLU A 144 15.15 -11.28 10.32
C GLU A 144 15.82 -10.25 11.26
N GLN A 145 15.23 -9.07 11.43
CA GLN A 145 15.66 -8.11 12.45
C GLN A 145 15.57 -8.74 13.85
N PHE A 146 14.48 -9.44 14.16
CA PHE A 146 14.40 -10.23 15.39
C PHE A 146 15.51 -11.28 15.46
N TYR A 147 15.80 -11.99 14.36
CA TYR A 147 16.83 -13.04 14.34
C TYR A 147 18.26 -12.50 14.52
N ILE A 148 18.52 -11.25 14.14
CA ILE A 148 19.80 -10.58 14.34
C ILE A 148 19.96 -10.12 15.80
N PHE A 149 18.93 -9.54 16.41
CA PHE A 149 19.07 -8.96 17.75
C PHE A 149 18.79 -9.97 18.87
N TRP A 150 17.81 -10.85 18.69
CA TRP A 150 17.32 -11.73 19.76
C TRP A 150 18.36 -12.71 20.32
N PRO A 151 19.22 -13.36 19.52
CA PRO A 151 20.29 -14.21 20.06
C PRO A 151 21.26 -13.45 20.97
N LEU A 152 21.53 -12.17 20.69
CA LEU A 152 22.36 -11.31 21.54
C LEU A 152 21.68 -11.03 22.88
N VAL A 153 20.36 -10.75 22.84
CA VAL A 153 19.54 -10.57 24.05
C VAL A 153 19.55 -11.85 24.88
N VAL A 154 19.25 -13.01 24.29
CA VAL A 154 19.29 -14.30 25.01
C VAL A 154 20.67 -14.55 25.60
N ALA A 155 21.76 -14.33 24.84
CA ALA A 155 23.12 -14.50 25.33
C ALA A 155 23.39 -13.62 26.56
N LEU A 156 23.00 -12.34 26.53
CA LEU A 156 23.13 -11.43 27.66
C LEU A 156 22.38 -11.94 28.90
N PHE A 157 21.16 -12.44 28.72
CA PHE A 157 20.33 -12.95 29.82
C PHE A 157 20.69 -14.38 30.28
N THR A 158 21.59 -15.07 29.59
CA THR A 158 22.20 -16.31 30.12
C THR A 158 23.24 -16.04 31.21
N LEU A 159 23.72 -14.79 31.34
CA LEU A 159 24.60 -14.39 32.42
C LEU A 159 23.87 -14.44 33.78
N LYS A 160 24.49 -15.09 34.77
CA LYS A 160 23.89 -15.36 36.10
C LYS A 160 23.15 -14.16 36.74
N PRO A 161 23.73 -12.95 36.83
CA PRO A 161 23.05 -11.83 37.51
C PRO A 161 21.84 -11.29 36.74
N LEU A 162 21.83 -11.45 35.41
CA LEU A 162 20.79 -10.93 34.52
C LEU A 162 19.64 -11.92 34.32
N ARG A 163 19.89 -13.23 34.50
CA ARG A 163 18.89 -14.28 34.28
C ARG A 163 17.54 -14.04 34.98
N ARG A 164 17.55 -13.52 36.21
CA ARG A 164 16.31 -13.21 36.96
C ARG A 164 15.45 -12.11 36.32
N TRP A 165 16.06 -11.24 35.52
CA TRP A 165 15.39 -10.13 34.85
C TRP A 165 14.85 -10.50 33.47
N PHE A 166 15.17 -11.69 32.95
CA PHE A 166 14.84 -12.05 31.58
C PHE A 166 13.33 -12.10 31.32
N LEU A 167 12.57 -12.77 32.20
CA LEU A 167 11.12 -12.86 32.09
C LEU A 167 10.44 -11.49 32.28
N PRO A 168 10.74 -10.69 33.33
CA PRO A 168 10.23 -9.33 33.47
C PRO A 168 10.55 -8.43 32.25
N ALA A 169 11.76 -8.54 31.69
CA ALA A 169 12.16 -7.73 30.55
C ALA A 169 11.35 -8.08 29.29
N ILE A 170 11.06 -9.37 29.04
CA ILE A 170 10.17 -9.78 27.94
C ILE A 170 8.77 -9.23 28.14
N VAL A 171 8.20 -9.38 29.34
CA VAL A 171 6.85 -8.87 29.64
C VAL A 171 6.78 -7.37 29.45
N ALA A 172 7.76 -6.62 29.97
CA ALA A 172 7.84 -5.18 29.79
C ALA A 172 7.95 -4.80 28.31
N ALA A 173 8.79 -5.49 27.53
CA ALA A 173 8.94 -5.25 26.11
C ALA A 173 7.66 -5.54 25.31
N ILE A 174 6.90 -6.59 25.68
CA ILE A 174 5.58 -6.88 25.10
C ILE A 174 4.62 -5.73 25.38
N VAL A 175 4.51 -5.30 26.63
CA VAL A 175 3.59 -4.20 27.02
C VAL A 175 3.94 -2.90 26.29
N ILE A 176 5.23 -2.56 26.22
CA ILE A 176 5.70 -1.35 25.52
C ILE A 176 5.41 -1.45 24.01
N SER A 177 5.78 -2.55 23.37
CA SER A 177 5.60 -2.72 21.93
C SER A 177 4.12 -2.82 21.53
N PHE A 178 3.29 -3.50 22.33
CA PHE A 178 1.84 -3.57 22.13
C PHE A 178 1.18 -2.20 22.33
N GLY A 179 1.53 -1.48 23.41
CA GLY A 179 1.04 -0.13 23.65
C GLY A 179 1.44 0.84 22.54
N LEU A 180 2.65 0.70 22.00
CA LEU A 180 3.10 1.46 20.84
C LEU A 180 2.31 1.10 19.57
N SER A 181 2.01 -0.18 19.36
CA SER A 181 1.20 -0.66 18.23
C SER A 181 -0.19 -0.02 18.25
N GLU A 182 -0.87 -0.07 19.40
CA GLU A 182 -2.21 0.48 19.58
C GLU A 182 -2.22 2.01 19.49
N PHE A 183 -1.21 2.68 20.02
CA PHE A 183 -1.13 4.13 19.95
C PHE A 183 -0.83 4.64 18.53
N ILE A 184 0.08 4.00 17.80
CA ILE A 184 0.49 4.45 16.47
C ILE A 184 -0.52 4.07 15.39
N VAL A 185 -1.23 2.94 15.50
CA VAL A 185 -2.17 2.52 14.46
C VAL A 185 -3.25 3.59 14.19
N HIS A 186 -3.62 4.39 15.19
CA HIS A 186 -4.58 5.49 15.07
C HIS A 186 -4.01 6.76 14.41
N LYS A 187 -2.68 6.91 14.35
CA LYS A 187 -1.99 8.10 13.81
C LYS A 187 -1.32 7.84 12.47
N SER A 188 -0.73 6.67 12.32
CA SER A 188 -0.04 6.22 11.12
C SER A 188 -0.18 4.70 10.99
N PRO A 189 -1.31 4.22 10.45
CA PRO A 189 -1.55 2.78 10.25
C PRO A 189 -0.41 2.09 9.48
N ASN A 190 0.09 2.74 8.43
CA ASN A 190 1.22 2.22 7.63
C ASN A 190 2.49 2.06 8.45
N PHE A 191 2.83 3.01 9.34
CA PHE A 191 4.00 2.82 10.21
C PHE A 191 3.78 1.66 11.17
N ALA A 192 2.60 1.60 11.82
CA ALA A 192 2.28 0.53 12.76
C ALA A 192 2.35 -0.87 12.13
N PHE A 193 1.93 -0.99 10.86
CA PHE A 193 1.91 -2.23 10.11
C PHE A 193 3.32 -2.73 9.72
N TYR A 194 4.18 -1.85 9.18
CA TYR A 194 5.48 -2.26 8.61
C TYR A 194 6.63 -2.30 9.63
N MET A 195 6.54 -1.56 10.73
CA MET A 195 7.73 -1.29 11.56
C MET A 195 7.94 -2.33 12.67
N PHE A 196 9.20 -2.71 12.87
CA PHE A 196 9.58 -3.69 13.89
C PHE A 196 9.12 -3.31 15.32
N PRO A 197 9.29 -2.06 15.81
CA PRO A 197 8.90 -1.73 17.19
C PRO A 197 7.42 -1.93 17.51
N THR A 198 6.52 -1.76 16.54
CA THR A 198 5.06 -1.92 16.71
C THR A 198 4.58 -3.36 16.51
N ARG A 199 5.44 -4.23 15.95
CA ARG A 199 5.16 -5.65 15.68
C ARG A 199 5.95 -6.60 16.58
N ALA A 200 6.97 -6.11 17.29
CA ALA A 200 7.87 -6.91 18.11
C ALA A 200 7.15 -7.72 19.22
N TRP A 201 6.05 -7.20 19.77
CA TRP A 201 5.27 -7.89 20.80
C TRP A 201 4.75 -9.26 20.35
N GLU A 202 4.49 -9.46 19.05
CA GLU A 202 4.00 -10.72 18.47
C GLU A 202 5.09 -11.80 18.55
N LEU A 203 6.32 -11.46 18.15
CA LEU A 203 7.51 -12.31 18.28
C LEU A 203 7.84 -12.56 19.76
N LEU A 204 7.76 -11.51 20.58
CA LEU A 204 8.04 -11.62 22.01
C LEU A 204 7.01 -12.46 22.77
N LEU A 205 5.75 -12.48 22.34
CA LEU A 205 4.73 -13.38 22.89
C LEU A 205 5.13 -14.85 22.67
N GLY A 206 5.62 -15.18 21.47
CA GLY A 206 6.21 -16.50 21.22
C GLY A 206 7.41 -16.80 22.12
N ALA A 207 8.30 -15.81 22.28
CA ALA A 207 9.48 -15.94 23.15
C ALA A 207 9.09 -16.14 24.64
N LEU A 208 8.04 -15.47 25.12
CA LEU A 208 7.49 -15.62 26.46
C LEU A 208 7.08 -17.06 26.73
N LEU A 209 6.38 -17.70 25.79
CA LEU A 209 5.97 -19.11 25.90
C LEU A 209 7.17 -20.06 26.00
N ALA A 210 8.28 -19.74 25.33
CA ALA A 210 9.50 -20.54 25.39
C ALA A 210 10.24 -20.38 26.73
N VAL A 211 10.19 -19.20 27.36
CA VAL A 211 10.86 -18.89 28.63
C VAL A 211 10.08 -19.38 29.85
N ALA A 212 8.76 -19.52 29.72
CA ALA A 212 7.86 -19.97 30.79
C ALA A 212 7.36 -21.41 30.54
N PRO A 213 8.23 -22.45 30.55
CA PRO A 213 7.84 -23.84 30.26
C PRO A 213 6.94 -24.47 31.33
N SER A 214 6.78 -23.80 32.48
CA SER A 214 5.80 -24.14 33.52
C SER A 214 4.36 -23.87 33.10
N LEU A 215 4.14 -23.05 32.06
CA LEU A 215 2.82 -22.88 31.44
C LEU A 215 2.46 -24.19 30.72
N ARG A 216 1.76 -25.06 31.45
CA ARG A 216 1.17 -26.29 30.92
C ARG A 216 -0.28 -26.34 31.34
N ILE A 217 -1.11 -26.88 30.45
CA ILE A 217 -2.51 -27.14 30.75
C ILE A 217 -2.60 -28.62 31.12
N PRO A 218 -2.67 -28.98 32.42
CA PRO A 218 -2.57 -30.37 32.84
C PRO A 218 -3.81 -31.20 32.44
N ASN A 219 -4.99 -30.58 32.45
CA ASN A 219 -6.24 -31.26 32.18
C ASN A 219 -6.47 -31.45 30.66
N PRO A 220 -6.69 -32.69 30.15
CA PRO A 220 -6.97 -32.95 28.74
C PRO A 220 -8.20 -32.21 28.17
N ALA A 221 -9.27 -32.07 28.95
CA ALA A 221 -10.48 -31.36 28.52
C ALA A 221 -10.22 -29.86 28.37
N LEU A 222 -9.47 -29.26 29.31
CA LEU A 222 -9.06 -27.86 29.20
C LEU A 222 -8.10 -27.64 28.02
N ARG A 223 -7.23 -28.62 27.71
CA ARG A 223 -6.39 -28.56 26.51
C ARG A 223 -7.22 -28.55 25.24
N LEU A 224 -8.21 -29.43 25.13
CA LEU A 224 -9.11 -29.43 23.98
C LEU A 224 -9.88 -28.10 23.86
N ALA A 225 -10.43 -27.61 24.97
CA ALA A 225 -11.15 -26.33 25.00
C ALA A 225 -10.25 -25.16 24.58
N ALA A 226 -9.01 -25.09 25.10
CA ALA A 226 -8.04 -24.08 24.73
C ALA A 226 -7.60 -24.19 23.26
N ALA A 227 -7.45 -25.41 22.72
CA ALA A 227 -7.12 -25.62 21.32
C ALA A 227 -8.26 -25.19 20.39
N LEU A 228 -9.52 -25.49 20.74
CA LEU A 228 -10.70 -25.06 19.98
C LEU A 228 -10.89 -23.54 20.06
N ALA A 229 -10.73 -22.94 21.24
CA ALA A 229 -10.75 -21.49 21.41
C ALA A 229 -9.64 -20.81 20.61
N GLY A 230 -8.42 -21.36 20.66
CA GLY A 230 -7.29 -20.85 19.88
C GLY A 230 -7.52 -20.95 18.37
N LEU A 231 -8.13 -22.03 17.89
CA LEU A 231 -8.52 -22.17 16.49
C LEU A 231 -9.59 -21.14 16.09
N GLY A 232 -10.60 -20.93 16.93
CA GLY A 232 -11.63 -19.90 16.71
C GLY A 232 -11.05 -18.48 16.64
N LEU A 233 -10.15 -18.14 17.58
CA LEU A 233 -9.46 -16.85 17.63
C LEU A 233 -8.55 -16.58 16.43
N VAL A 234 -8.09 -17.63 15.73
CA VAL A 234 -7.32 -17.52 14.48
C VAL A 234 -8.26 -17.44 13.27
N LEU A 235 -9.22 -18.36 13.16
CA LEU A 235 -10.06 -18.49 11.97
C LEU A 235 -11.07 -17.36 11.83
N VAL A 236 -11.64 -16.84 12.92
CA VAL A 236 -12.64 -15.76 12.84
C VAL A 236 -12.05 -14.52 12.19
N PRO A 237 -10.93 -13.93 12.65
CA PRO A 237 -10.30 -12.80 11.96
C PRO A 237 -9.96 -13.07 10.50
N MET A 238 -9.48 -14.27 10.17
CA MET A 238 -9.14 -14.64 8.78
C MET A 238 -10.34 -14.58 7.82
N LEU A 239 -11.54 -14.80 8.34
CA LEU A 239 -12.79 -14.86 7.57
C LEU A 239 -13.61 -13.56 7.65
N THR A 240 -13.39 -12.73 8.67
CA THR A 240 -14.22 -11.53 8.91
C THR A 240 -13.49 -10.21 8.78
N TYR A 241 -12.16 -10.19 8.92
CA TYR A 241 -11.39 -8.95 8.74
C TYR A 241 -11.34 -8.58 7.26
N THR A 242 -11.12 -7.30 7.00
CA THR A 242 -11.04 -6.73 5.66
C THR A 242 -9.92 -5.69 5.61
N GLY A 243 -9.60 -5.17 4.42
CA GLY A 243 -8.65 -4.07 4.27
C GLY A 243 -9.04 -2.78 5.03
N ALA A 244 -10.29 -2.66 5.48
CA ALA A 244 -10.76 -1.53 6.30
C ALA A 244 -10.47 -1.72 7.80
N THR A 245 -10.08 -2.92 8.24
CA THR A 245 -9.77 -3.19 9.65
C THR A 245 -8.48 -2.48 10.04
N LEU A 246 -8.55 -1.59 11.03
CA LEU A 246 -7.35 -0.97 11.63
C LEU A 246 -6.46 -2.06 12.22
N PHE A 247 -5.23 -2.15 11.73
CA PHE A 247 -4.29 -3.22 12.04
C PHE A 247 -2.87 -2.66 12.19
N PRO A 248 -2.06 -3.08 13.18
CA PRO A 248 -2.28 -4.22 14.08
C PRO A 248 -3.11 -3.90 15.31
N GLY A 249 -2.54 -3.14 16.26
CA GLY A 249 -3.17 -2.80 17.54
C GLY A 249 -3.89 -3.97 18.23
N LEU A 250 -5.05 -3.67 18.80
CA LEU A 250 -5.96 -4.66 19.39
C LEU A 250 -6.45 -5.72 18.40
N SER A 251 -6.53 -5.41 17.10
CA SER A 251 -7.02 -6.33 16.07
C SER A 251 -6.07 -7.51 15.83
N ALA A 252 -4.77 -7.36 16.10
CA ALA A 252 -3.82 -8.48 16.00
C ALA A 252 -3.86 -9.41 17.24
N LEU A 253 -4.45 -8.97 18.35
CA LEU A 253 -4.48 -9.71 19.61
C LEU A 253 -5.17 -11.08 19.52
N PRO A 254 -6.36 -11.23 18.90
CA PRO A 254 -7.02 -12.54 18.79
C PRO A 254 -6.13 -13.59 18.12
N VAL A 255 -5.52 -13.26 16.99
CA VAL A 255 -4.68 -14.20 16.23
C VAL A 255 -3.41 -14.58 17.00
N CYS A 256 -2.78 -13.61 17.67
CA CYS A 256 -1.58 -13.85 18.46
C CYS A 256 -1.86 -14.72 19.70
N VAL A 257 -2.92 -14.39 20.45
CA VAL A 257 -3.36 -15.18 21.61
C VAL A 257 -3.86 -16.56 21.17
N GLY A 258 -4.61 -16.65 20.08
CA GLY A 258 -5.06 -17.93 19.53
C GLY A 258 -3.90 -18.84 19.14
N THR A 259 -2.87 -18.28 18.52
CA THR A 259 -1.62 -19.01 18.21
C THR A 259 -0.91 -19.46 19.48
N ALA A 260 -0.81 -18.59 20.50
CA ALA A 260 -0.23 -18.94 21.79
C ALA A 260 -0.98 -20.09 22.49
N LEU A 261 -2.32 -20.05 22.48
CA LEU A 261 -3.17 -21.11 23.01
C LEU A 261 -2.95 -22.43 22.28
N LEU A 262 -2.88 -22.41 20.94
CA LEU A 262 -2.62 -23.61 20.14
C LEU A 262 -1.23 -24.20 20.44
N LEU A 263 -0.20 -23.38 20.60
CA LEU A 263 1.15 -23.83 20.96
C LEU A 263 1.18 -24.53 22.32
N LEU A 264 0.47 -23.98 23.31
CA LEU A 264 0.36 -24.51 24.68
C LEU A 264 -0.51 -25.78 24.74
N ALA A 265 -1.71 -25.72 24.18
CA ALA A 265 -2.71 -26.79 24.26
C ALA A 265 -2.28 -28.05 23.51
N ASN A 266 -1.56 -27.89 22.40
CA ASN A 266 -1.10 -29.00 21.56
C ASN A 266 0.27 -29.54 21.98
N ALA A 267 0.85 -29.08 23.10
CA ALA A 267 2.19 -29.50 23.52
C ALA A 267 2.37 -31.01 23.65
N GLU A 268 1.35 -31.71 24.14
CA GLU A 268 1.36 -33.16 24.36
C GLU A 268 0.85 -33.99 23.17
N GLN A 269 0.36 -33.34 22.10
CA GLN A 269 -0.12 -33.99 20.86
C GLN A 269 -1.28 -34.99 21.02
N ASP A 270 -2.10 -34.89 22.06
CA ASP A 270 -3.09 -35.90 22.41
C ASP A 270 -4.54 -35.52 22.05
N ASN A 271 -4.80 -34.26 21.70
CA ASN A 271 -6.13 -33.77 21.33
C ASN A 271 -6.39 -33.78 19.80
N VAL A 272 -7.66 -33.68 19.40
CA VAL A 272 -8.07 -33.77 17.98
C VAL A 272 -7.52 -32.63 17.11
N VAL A 273 -7.40 -31.42 17.65
CA VAL A 273 -6.86 -30.26 16.93
C VAL A 273 -5.38 -30.48 16.62
N ALA A 274 -4.61 -30.99 17.59
CA ALA A 274 -3.22 -31.38 17.39
C ALA A 274 -3.06 -32.48 16.33
N ARG A 275 -3.98 -33.47 16.29
CA ARG A 275 -3.97 -34.53 15.27
C ARG A 275 -4.30 -34.00 13.88
N LEU A 276 -5.27 -33.07 13.77
CA LEU A 276 -5.64 -32.42 12.51
C LEU A 276 -4.47 -31.60 11.95
N LEU A 277 -3.89 -30.71 12.77
CA LEU A 277 -2.73 -29.91 12.40
C LEU A 277 -1.49 -30.79 12.12
N GLY A 278 -1.36 -31.91 12.83
CA GLY A 278 -0.30 -32.89 12.61
C GLY A 278 -0.51 -33.84 11.42
N SER A 279 -1.62 -33.73 10.69
CA SER A 279 -1.94 -34.61 9.55
C SER A 279 -0.90 -34.49 8.42
N GLY A 280 -0.77 -35.54 7.61
CA GLY A 280 0.19 -35.57 6.49
C GLY A 280 0.09 -34.35 5.54
N PRO A 281 -1.10 -33.99 5.05
CA PRO A 281 -1.28 -32.84 4.17
C PRO A 281 -0.91 -31.51 4.84
N MET A 282 -1.35 -31.28 6.07
CA MET A 282 -1.04 -30.07 6.83
C MET A 282 0.46 -29.94 7.08
N VAL A 283 1.14 -31.02 7.44
CA VAL A 283 2.60 -31.01 7.62
C VAL A 283 3.33 -30.78 6.29
N PHE A 284 2.83 -31.33 5.18
CA PHE A 284 3.42 -31.12 3.86
C PHE A 284 3.41 -29.65 3.45
N VAL A 285 2.26 -28.99 3.52
CA VAL A 285 2.14 -27.55 3.22
C VAL A 285 2.97 -26.73 4.22
N GLY A 286 3.01 -27.13 5.49
CA GLY A 286 3.76 -26.45 6.53
C GLY A 286 5.27 -26.47 6.30
N LYS A 287 5.78 -27.55 5.72
CA LYS A 287 7.19 -27.65 5.30
C LYS A 287 7.49 -26.80 4.06
N LEU A 288 6.50 -26.62 3.19
CA LEU A 288 6.56 -25.80 1.99
C LEU A 288 6.36 -24.30 2.28
N SER A 289 5.86 -23.95 3.46
CA SER A 289 5.30 -22.62 3.76
C SER A 289 6.24 -21.46 3.46
N TYR A 290 7.55 -21.63 3.68
CA TYR A 290 8.54 -20.59 3.43
C TYR A 290 8.69 -20.31 1.93
N SER A 291 8.92 -21.35 1.11
CA SER A 291 9.02 -21.21 -0.35
C SER A 291 7.70 -20.69 -0.94
N LEU A 292 6.56 -21.18 -0.41
CA LEU A 292 5.22 -20.72 -0.82
C LEU A 292 5.01 -19.24 -0.52
N TYR A 293 5.41 -18.80 0.67
CA TYR A 293 5.36 -17.38 1.03
C TYR A 293 6.23 -16.53 0.11
N LEU A 294 7.40 -17.01 -0.33
CA LEU A 294 8.26 -16.24 -1.23
C LEU A 294 7.77 -16.21 -2.69
N TRP A 295 7.31 -17.34 -3.23
CA TRP A 295 6.95 -17.42 -4.64
C TRP A 295 5.55 -16.89 -4.95
N HIS A 296 4.60 -16.96 -4.01
CA HIS A 296 3.21 -16.59 -4.33
C HIS A 296 3.06 -15.12 -4.73
N TRP A 297 3.72 -14.21 -4.02
CA TRP A 297 3.50 -12.80 -4.22
C TRP A 297 4.10 -12.29 -5.53
N PRO A 298 5.36 -12.57 -5.92
CA PRO A 298 5.87 -12.18 -7.23
C PRO A 298 4.99 -12.71 -8.37
N VAL A 299 4.51 -13.96 -8.28
CA VAL A 299 3.63 -14.56 -9.30
C VAL A 299 2.33 -13.77 -9.46
N ILE A 300 1.68 -13.44 -8.35
CA ILE A 300 0.42 -12.68 -8.33
C ILE A 300 0.66 -11.22 -8.74
N ALA A 301 1.68 -10.56 -8.19
CA ALA A 301 2.01 -9.17 -8.45
C ALA A 301 2.36 -8.94 -9.93
N PHE A 302 3.12 -9.85 -10.55
CA PHE A 302 3.39 -9.76 -11.98
C PHE A 302 2.15 -9.99 -12.84
N PHE A 303 1.23 -10.87 -12.41
CA PHE A 303 -0.06 -11.01 -13.10
C PHE A 303 -0.85 -9.70 -13.05
N TRP A 304 -1.02 -9.12 -11.87
CA TRP A 304 -1.68 -7.82 -11.67
C TRP A 304 -1.05 -6.72 -12.53
N LEU A 305 0.28 -6.54 -12.43
CA LEU A 305 1.02 -5.52 -13.17
C LEU A 305 0.83 -5.62 -14.69
N GLN A 306 0.66 -6.84 -15.20
CA GLN A 306 0.49 -7.09 -16.63
C GLN A 306 -0.96 -7.03 -17.10
N ARG A 307 -1.91 -7.42 -16.23
CA ARG A 307 -3.33 -7.42 -16.55
C ARG A 307 -3.98 -6.06 -16.33
N GLY A 308 -3.44 -5.27 -15.40
CA GLY A 308 -4.04 -4.03 -14.89
C GLY A 308 -5.05 -4.28 -13.77
N ALA A 309 -5.67 -5.45 -13.73
CA ALA A 309 -6.73 -5.76 -12.77
C ALA A 309 -6.41 -6.98 -11.89
N ALA A 310 -7.18 -7.09 -10.81
CA ALA A 310 -7.20 -8.26 -9.93
C ALA A 310 -7.58 -9.55 -10.69
N PRO A 311 -7.03 -10.71 -10.30
CA PRO A 311 -7.37 -11.98 -10.92
C PRO A 311 -8.82 -12.34 -10.64
N SER A 312 -9.50 -12.87 -11.66
CA SER A 312 -10.74 -13.61 -11.44
C SER A 312 -10.48 -14.85 -10.56
N PRO A 313 -11.51 -15.45 -9.94
CA PRO A 313 -11.32 -16.64 -9.10
C PRO A 313 -10.63 -17.82 -9.83
N VAL A 314 -10.88 -17.97 -11.14
CA VAL A 314 -10.22 -19.01 -11.94
C VAL A 314 -8.73 -18.69 -12.13
N GLU A 315 -8.40 -17.44 -12.48
CA GLU A 315 -7.01 -16.99 -12.60
C GLU A 315 -6.28 -17.08 -11.26
N GLY A 316 -6.93 -16.67 -10.16
CA GLY A 316 -6.41 -16.79 -8.80
C GLY A 316 -6.06 -18.23 -8.45
N ALA A 317 -6.95 -19.18 -8.73
CA ALA A 317 -6.71 -20.61 -8.49
C ALA A 317 -5.51 -21.14 -9.30
N LEU A 318 -5.37 -20.71 -10.56
CA LEU A 318 -4.22 -21.06 -11.41
C LEU A 318 -2.91 -20.46 -10.89
N LEU A 319 -2.93 -19.20 -10.42
CA LEU A 319 -1.78 -18.54 -9.82
C LEU A 319 -1.35 -19.22 -8.51
N VAL A 320 -2.30 -19.63 -7.67
CA VAL A 320 -2.02 -20.44 -6.47
C VAL A 320 -1.37 -21.75 -6.88
N ALA A 321 -1.94 -22.49 -7.83
CA ALA A 321 -1.36 -23.75 -8.31
C ALA A 321 0.07 -23.57 -8.85
N ALA A 322 0.31 -22.53 -9.65
CA ALA A 322 1.65 -22.19 -10.15
C ALA A 322 2.62 -21.89 -9.00
N SER A 323 2.17 -21.14 -8.00
CA SER A 323 2.94 -20.84 -6.80
C SER A 323 3.32 -22.10 -6.03
N PHE A 324 2.42 -23.07 -5.89
CA PHE A 324 2.70 -24.37 -5.28
C PHE A 324 3.78 -25.15 -6.04
N VAL A 325 3.68 -25.20 -7.38
CA VAL A 325 4.66 -25.88 -8.23
C VAL A 325 6.05 -25.26 -8.07
N LEU A 326 6.15 -23.93 -8.23
CA LEU A 326 7.42 -23.20 -8.08
C LEU A 326 8.01 -23.38 -6.68
N SER A 327 7.17 -23.33 -5.65
CA SER A 327 7.59 -23.55 -4.27
C SER A 327 8.14 -24.95 -4.05
N TYR A 328 7.49 -25.98 -4.62
CA TYR A 328 7.95 -27.35 -4.49
C TYR A 328 9.30 -27.55 -5.19
N LEU A 329 9.45 -27.01 -6.40
CA LEU A 329 10.71 -27.04 -7.14
C LEU A 329 11.82 -26.31 -6.38
N SER A 330 11.52 -25.12 -5.83
CA SER A 330 12.44 -24.35 -5.00
C SER A 330 12.87 -25.13 -3.75
N LEU A 331 11.91 -25.73 -3.03
CA LEU A 331 12.21 -26.55 -1.86
C LEU A 331 13.12 -27.74 -2.23
N ARG A 332 12.84 -28.42 -3.34
CA ARG A 332 13.54 -29.65 -3.75
C ARG A 332 14.94 -29.38 -4.30
N TYR A 333 15.09 -28.37 -5.14
CA TYR A 333 16.31 -28.13 -5.92
C TYR A 333 17.15 -26.95 -5.41
N VAL A 334 16.54 -25.98 -4.74
CA VAL A 334 17.26 -24.80 -4.20
C VAL A 334 17.52 -24.96 -2.71
N GLU A 335 16.53 -25.35 -1.90
CA GLU A 335 16.71 -25.38 -0.44
C GLU A 335 17.30 -26.68 0.09
N ALA A 336 16.81 -27.84 -0.38
CA ALA A 336 17.24 -29.13 0.13
C ALA A 336 18.77 -29.37 0.05
N PRO A 337 19.50 -28.95 -1.00
CA PRO A 337 20.95 -29.11 -1.07
C PRO A 337 21.70 -28.38 0.06
N PHE A 338 21.19 -27.22 0.51
CA PHE A 338 21.84 -26.41 1.54
C PHE A 338 21.44 -26.79 2.96
N ARG A 339 20.27 -27.43 3.13
CA ARG A 339 19.73 -27.89 4.42
C ARG A 339 20.37 -29.20 4.91
N GLN A 340 20.88 -30.04 4.02
CA GLN A 340 21.54 -31.29 4.42
C GLN A 340 22.89 -30.96 5.08
N ARG A 341 23.10 -31.42 6.33
CA ARG A 341 24.44 -31.41 6.92
C ARG A 341 25.31 -32.33 6.07
N SER A 342 26.32 -31.76 5.43
CA SER A 342 27.34 -32.55 4.74
C SER A 342 27.89 -33.58 5.73
N SER A 343 27.73 -34.87 5.41
CA SER A 343 28.21 -36.04 6.18
C SER A 343 29.74 -36.14 6.26
N THR A 344 30.43 -35.11 5.80
CA THR A 344 31.88 -35.03 5.71
C THR A 344 32.45 -34.43 6.99
N ASN A 345 33.52 -35.02 7.53
CA ASN A 345 34.35 -34.51 8.64
C ASN A 345 35.07 -33.19 8.27
N ILE A 346 34.34 -32.17 7.83
CA ILE A 346 34.88 -30.84 7.52
C ILE A 346 34.93 -30.04 8.81
N ASP A 347 36.09 -29.44 9.08
CA ASP A 347 36.29 -28.52 10.21
C ASP A 347 35.21 -27.41 10.24
N THR A 348 34.65 -27.18 11.42
CA THR A 348 33.64 -26.17 11.72
C THR A 348 34.03 -24.78 11.19
N ARG A 349 35.32 -24.41 11.25
CA ARG A 349 35.81 -23.13 10.72
C ARG A 349 35.67 -23.02 9.19
N THR A 350 35.89 -24.12 8.48
CA THR A 350 35.75 -24.17 7.02
C THR A 350 34.28 -24.06 6.60
N VAL A 351 33.38 -24.71 7.35
CA VAL A 351 31.93 -24.60 7.15
C VAL A 351 31.46 -23.15 7.35
N GLN A 352 31.91 -22.49 8.41
CA GLN A 352 31.58 -21.09 8.69
C GLN A 352 32.08 -20.13 7.60
N ARG A 353 33.32 -20.28 7.13
CA ARG A 353 33.87 -19.48 6.03
C ARG A 353 33.03 -19.62 4.75
N ARG A 354 32.60 -20.83 4.41
CA ARG A 354 31.74 -21.07 3.24
C ARG A 354 30.39 -20.38 3.34
N VAL A 355 29.79 -20.33 4.53
CA VAL A 355 28.49 -19.66 4.73
C VAL A 355 28.62 -18.15 4.68
N VAL A 356 29.66 -17.59 5.31
CA VAL A 356 29.93 -16.15 5.21
C VAL A 356 30.21 -15.76 3.75
N ALA A 357 31.01 -16.55 3.03
CA ALA A 357 31.27 -16.35 1.61
C ALA A 357 29.97 -16.44 0.78
N PHE A 358 29.11 -17.43 1.02
CA PHE A 358 27.81 -17.54 0.35
C PHE A 358 26.91 -16.33 0.63
N GLY A 359 26.85 -15.88 1.88
CA GLY A 359 26.15 -14.66 2.27
C GLY A 359 26.64 -13.43 1.50
N ALA A 360 27.96 -13.20 1.52
CA ALA A 360 28.58 -12.09 0.81
C ALA A 360 28.37 -12.17 -0.71
N LEU A 361 28.47 -13.36 -1.30
CA LEU A 361 28.23 -13.58 -2.74
C LEU A 361 26.76 -13.36 -3.10
N ALA A 362 25.81 -13.73 -2.25
CA ALA A 362 24.39 -13.48 -2.47
C ALA A 362 24.09 -11.96 -2.46
N LEU A 363 24.63 -11.23 -1.48
CA LEU A 363 24.53 -9.77 -1.42
C LEU A 363 25.16 -9.11 -2.65
N LEU A 364 26.36 -9.57 -3.03
CA LEU A 364 27.06 -9.08 -4.22
C LEU A 364 26.25 -9.37 -5.49
N ALA A 365 25.68 -10.57 -5.63
CA ALA A 365 24.87 -10.95 -6.79
C ALA A 365 23.63 -10.06 -6.92
N ILE A 366 22.89 -9.83 -5.82
CA ILE A 366 21.73 -8.94 -5.82
C ILE A 366 22.16 -7.49 -6.11
N GLY A 367 23.27 -7.04 -5.52
CA GLY A 367 23.82 -5.71 -5.75
C GLY A 367 24.21 -5.48 -7.21
N LEU A 368 24.94 -6.42 -7.82
CA LEU A 368 25.35 -6.38 -9.22
C LEU A 368 24.15 -6.47 -10.18
N ALA A 369 23.15 -7.28 -9.86
CA ALA A 369 21.92 -7.36 -10.67
C ALA A 369 21.05 -6.10 -10.56
N SER A 370 21.04 -5.45 -9.39
CA SER A 370 20.24 -4.24 -9.13
C SER A 370 20.93 -2.96 -9.61
N ALA A 371 22.26 -2.91 -9.60
CA ALA A 371 23.06 -1.76 -10.00
C ALA A 371 22.70 -1.18 -11.38
N PRO A 372 22.64 -1.97 -12.48
CA PRO A 372 22.27 -1.41 -13.79
C PRO A 372 20.85 -0.85 -13.78
N LEU A 373 19.91 -1.49 -13.07
CA LEU A 373 18.52 -1.01 -12.95
C LEU A 373 18.47 0.34 -12.24
N ILE A 374 19.31 0.55 -11.23
CA ILE A 374 19.33 1.79 -10.45
C ILE A 374 20.06 2.91 -11.20
N VAL A 375 21.29 2.64 -11.68
CA VAL A 375 22.17 3.64 -12.31
C VAL A 375 21.56 4.19 -13.59
N THR A 376 20.94 3.33 -14.40
CA THR A 376 20.31 3.73 -15.67
C THR A 376 18.87 4.24 -15.50
N ARG A 377 18.35 4.30 -14.26
CA ARG A 377 16.95 4.61 -13.95
C ARG A 377 15.95 3.68 -14.65
N GLY A 378 16.25 2.38 -14.64
CA GLY A 378 15.37 1.33 -15.09
C GLY A 378 15.57 0.92 -16.54
N LEU A 379 16.81 0.96 -17.06
CA LEU A 379 17.18 0.49 -18.39
C LEU A 379 16.23 1.02 -19.50
N PRO A 380 16.05 2.34 -19.65
CA PRO A 380 15.08 2.93 -20.58
C PRO A 380 15.34 2.56 -22.05
N GLY A 381 16.59 2.29 -22.43
CA GLY A 381 16.97 1.89 -23.79
C GLY A 381 16.36 0.56 -24.28
N ARG A 382 15.63 -0.18 -23.44
CA ARG A 382 14.84 -1.36 -23.85
C ARG A 382 13.52 -0.98 -24.53
N LEU A 383 13.02 0.25 -24.33
CA LEU A 383 11.75 0.69 -24.86
C LEU A 383 11.95 1.38 -26.22
N PRO A 384 11.04 1.17 -27.18
CA PRO A 384 11.02 1.97 -28.40
C PRO A 384 10.68 3.43 -28.08
N GLN A 385 11.13 4.37 -28.92
CA GLN A 385 10.98 5.81 -28.68
C GLN A 385 9.54 6.25 -28.29
N PRO A 386 8.46 5.77 -28.94
CA PRO A 386 7.10 6.16 -28.55
C PRO A 386 6.74 5.73 -27.12
N ALA A 387 7.13 4.51 -26.73
CA ALA A 387 6.89 4.02 -25.38
C ALA A 387 7.72 4.78 -24.34
N LEU A 388 8.98 5.08 -24.68
CA LEU A 388 9.86 5.86 -23.81
C LEU A 388 9.27 7.24 -23.52
N LEU A 389 8.80 7.96 -24.55
CA LEU A 389 8.14 9.26 -24.39
C LEU A 389 6.89 9.19 -23.48
N ALA A 390 6.11 8.11 -23.59
CA ALA A 390 4.97 7.87 -22.71
C ALA A 390 5.38 7.61 -21.25
N THR A 391 6.57 7.06 -21.00
CA THR A 391 7.11 6.87 -19.64
C THR A 391 7.79 8.11 -19.07
N GLU A 392 8.51 8.86 -19.90
CA GLU A 392 9.29 10.05 -19.55
C GLU A 392 8.44 11.30 -19.36
N PHE A 393 7.15 11.24 -19.71
CA PHE A 393 6.19 12.28 -19.38
C PHE A 393 5.98 12.33 -17.86
N SER A 394 6.96 12.91 -17.19
CA SER A 394 6.89 13.32 -15.81
C SER A 394 5.89 14.46 -15.79
N PRO A 395 4.82 14.39 -14.98
CA PRO A 395 4.11 15.59 -14.60
C PRO A 395 5.14 16.36 -13.78
N LYS A 396 5.89 17.28 -14.41
CA LYS A 396 6.34 18.40 -13.60
C LYS A 396 5.02 18.97 -13.07
N PRO A 397 4.80 18.96 -11.74
CA PRO A 397 3.64 19.61 -11.21
C PRO A 397 3.65 21.01 -11.82
N PHE A 398 2.58 21.38 -12.52
CA PHE A 398 2.44 22.76 -12.91
C PHE A 398 2.58 23.57 -11.62
N THR A 399 3.71 24.27 -11.49
CA THR A 399 3.94 25.23 -10.43
C THR A 399 3.46 26.53 -11.00
N PRO A 400 2.30 27.04 -10.56
CA PRO A 400 1.77 28.27 -11.08
C PRO A 400 2.82 29.38 -10.89
N GLU A 401 3.17 30.07 -11.97
CA GLU A 401 4.08 31.22 -11.91
C GLU A 401 3.47 32.34 -11.07
N ILE A 402 2.13 32.43 -11.06
CA ILE A 402 1.33 33.39 -10.30
C ILE A 402 0.22 32.64 -9.54
N GLY A 403 0.45 32.38 -8.25
CA GLY A 403 -0.50 31.66 -7.39
C GLY A 403 0.19 30.83 -6.31
N CYS A 404 -0.55 29.90 -5.71
CA CYS A 404 -0.03 29.03 -4.66
C CYS A 404 -0.47 27.60 -4.87
N ALA A 405 0.50 26.69 -4.82
CA ALA A 405 0.29 25.25 -4.75
C ALA A 405 0.84 24.74 -3.42
N LEU A 406 -0.06 24.48 -2.46
CA LEU A 406 0.33 24.10 -1.11
C LEU A 406 0.25 22.58 -0.92
N GLY A 407 1.35 22.01 -0.42
CA GLY A 407 1.41 20.64 0.07
C GLY A 407 1.07 20.50 1.57
N GLY A 408 0.80 21.62 2.27
CA GLY A 408 0.55 21.67 3.71
C GLY A 408 0.01 23.04 4.15
N SER A 409 -0.06 23.29 5.46
CA SER A 409 -0.62 24.54 6.03
C SER A 409 0.32 25.75 6.00
N LYS A 410 1.62 25.55 5.78
CA LYS A 410 2.60 26.64 5.68
C LYS A 410 2.38 27.43 4.39
N GLY A 411 2.22 28.75 4.51
CA GLY A 411 2.08 29.66 3.37
C GLY A 411 0.64 29.93 2.95
N ILE A 412 -0.37 29.43 3.68
CA ILE A 412 -1.79 29.77 3.42
C ILE A 412 -2.02 31.28 3.60
N GLU A 413 -1.47 31.91 4.65
CA GLU A 413 -1.65 33.35 4.88
C GLU A 413 -1.12 34.18 3.70
N ASN A 414 0.11 33.88 3.25
CA ASN A 414 0.73 34.56 2.11
C ASN A 414 -0.07 34.34 0.82
N CYS A 415 -0.65 33.15 0.67
CA CYS A 415 -1.46 32.83 -0.47
C CYS A 415 -2.75 33.65 -0.54
N ALA A 416 -3.52 33.62 0.55
CA ALA A 416 -4.76 34.36 0.68
C ALA A 416 -4.51 35.86 0.53
N LYS A 417 -3.47 36.40 1.17
CA LYS A 417 -3.04 37.79 1.03
C LYS A 417 -2.72 38.14 -0.42
N GLY A 418 -1.94 37.29 -1.09
CA GLY A 418 -1.60 37.47 -2.49
C GLY A 418 -2.82 37.58 -3.39
N ILE A 419 -3.88 36.81 -3.14
CA ILE A 419 -5.14 36.89 -3.91
C ILE A 419 -5.94 38.12 -3.52
N ALA A 420 -6.06 38.42 -2.23
CA ALA A 420 -6.87 39.54 -1.73
C ALA A 420 -6.33 40.91 -2.20
N GLU A 421 -5.01 41.05 -2.31
CA GLU A 421 -4.33 42.32 -2.65
C GLU A 421 -3.96 42.45 -4.13
N ASP A 422 -4.25 41.45 -4.98
CA ASP A 422 -3.91 41.54 -6.41
C ASP A 422 -4.95 42.34 -7.20
N ASP A 423 -4.56 43.53 -7.63
CA ASP A 423 -5.36 44.44 -8.45
C ASP A 423 -5.43 44.04 -9.93
N ARG A 424 -4.58 43.12 -10.38
CA ARG A 424 -4.52 42.67 -11.78
C ARG A 424 -5.34 41.42 -12.04
N SER A 425 -5.63 40.60 -11.02
CA SER A 425 -6.25 39.29 -11.21
C SER A 425 -7.76 39.37 -11.42
N THR A 426 -8.19 38.87 -12.57
CA THR A 426 -9.62 38.83 -12.97
C THR A 426 -10.21 37.44 -12.81
N VAL A 427 -9.38 36.39 -12.87
CA VAL A 427 -9.79 34.99 -12.75
C VAL A 427 -8.99 34.28 -11.66
N VAL A 428 -9.66 33.46 -10.85
CA VAL A 428 -8.99 32.57 -9.89
C VAL A 428 -9.39 31.11 -10.13
N LEU A 429 -8.41 30.23 -10.36
CA LEU A 429 -8.59 28.78 -10.38
C LEU A 429 -8.38 28.21 -8.98
N TRP A 430 -9.44 27.69 -8.38
CA TRP A 430 -9.47 27.21 -7.00
C TRP A 430 -9.86 25.73 -6.92
N GLY A 431 -9.07 24.94 -6.19
CA GLY A 431 -9.43 23.54 -5.94
C GLY A 431 -8.31 22.65 -5.42
N ASP A 432 -8.40 21.36 -5.76
CA ASP A 432 -7.47 20.33 -5.31
C ASP A 432 -6.36 20.00 -6.33
N SER A 433 -5.84 18.77 -6.30
CA SER A 433 -4.84 18.30 -7.25
C SER A 433 -5.36 18.23 -8.70
N HIS A 434 -6.67 18.10 -8.92
CA HIS A 434 -7.28 18.18 -10.25
C HIS A 434 -7.27 19.62 -10.78
N ALA A 435 -7.64 20.60 -9.95
CA ALA A 435 -7.49 22.01 -10.33
C ALA A 435 -6.01 22.34 -10.65
N ARG A 436 -5.06 21.80 -9.88
CA ARG A 436 -3.64 21.95 -10.18
C ARG A 436 -3.23 21.31 -11.52
N ALA A 437 -3.76 20.14 -11.85
CA ALA A 437 -3.51 19.47 -13.13
C ALA A 437 -4.08 20.27 -14.32
N LEU A 438 -5.23 20.93 -14.13
CA LEU A 438 -5.83 21.84 -15.11
C LEU A 438 -5.06 23.17 -15.27
N GLY A 439 -4.26 23.56 -14.27
CA GLY A 439 -3.58 24.84 -14.24
C GLY A 439 -2.76 25.16 -15.50
N PHE A 440 -2.03 24.20 -16.06
CA PHE A 440 -1.21 24.43 -17.25
C PHE A 440 -2.02 24.88 -18.47
N GLY A 441 -3.08 24.15 -18.81
CA GLY A 441 -3.94 24.45 -19.95
C GLY A 441 -4.69 25.76 -19.74
N PHE A 442 -5.22 25.96 -18.53
CA PHE A 442 -5.93 27.18 -18.16
C PHE A 442 -5.03 28.41 -18.25
N THR A 443 -3.82 28.38 -17.69
CA THR A 443 -2.86 29.49 -17.77
C THR A 443 -2.54 29.85 -19.21
N LYS A 444 -2.24 28.86 -20.07
CA LYS A 444 -1.99 29.12 -21.49
C LYS A 444 -3.19 29.73 -22.21
N ALA A 445 -4.38 29.23 -21.92
CA ALA A 445 -5.61 29.71 -22.54
C ALA A 445 -5.91 31.17 -22.11
N THR A 446 -5.72 31.51 -20.83
CA THR A 446 -5.92 32.87 -20.32
C THR A 446 -4.83 33.84 -20.78
N GLU A 447 -3.57 33.42 -20.86
CA GLU A 447 -2.46 34.22 -21.40
C GLU A 447 -2.70 34.62 -22.85
N GLN A 448 -3.11 33.67 -23.69
CA GLN A 448 -3.48 33.94 -25.10
C GLN A 448 -4.65 34.94 -25.20
N ALA A 449 -5.55 34.92 -24.22
CA ALA A 449 -6.67 35.84 -24.14
C ALA A 449 -6.33 37.17 -23.45
N GLY A 450 -5.12 37.35 -22.91
CA GLY A 450 -4.73 38.54 -22.15
C GLY A 450 -5.44 38.69 -20.80
N ILE A 451 -5.85 37.58 -20.20
CA ILE A 451 -6.64 37.53 -18.96
C ILE A 451 -5.73 37.09 -17.80
N PRO A 452 -5.49 37.94 -16.79
CA PRO A 452 -4.67 37.56 -15.64
C PRO A 452 -5.36 36.51 -14.76
N LEU A 453 -4.68 35.36 -14.60
CA LEU A 453 -5.14 34.21 -13.82
C LEU A 453 -4.26 34.02 -12.57
N ARG A 454 -4.90 33.81 -11.42
CA ARG A 454 -4.27 33.24 -10.22
C ARG A 454 -4.75 31.82 -9.99
N THR A 455 -3.91 31.01 -9.35
CA THR A 455 -4.31 29.69 -8.85
C THR A 455 -4.23 29.60 -7.34
N ALA A 456 -5.22 28.96 -6.71
CA ALA A 456 -5.24 28.61 -5.31
C ALA A 456 -5.51 27.10 -5.19
N VAL A 457 -4.46 26.30 -5.05
CA VAL A 457 -4.61 24.83 -5.06
C VAL A 457 -3.97 24.16 -3.85
N LYS A 458 -4.69 23.20 -3.25
CA LYS A 458 -4.18 22.38 -2.16
C LYS A 458 -4.56 20.92 -2.38
N SER A 459 -3.55 20.05 -2.47
CA SER A 459 -3.77 18.63 -2.77
C SER A 459 -4.72 17.99 -1.76
N SER A 460 -5.66 17.20 -2.26
CA SER A 460 -6.67 16.49 -1.46
C SER A 460 -7.64 17.37 -0.67
N CYS A 461 -7.78 18.66 -0.98
CA CYS A 461 -8.78 19.56 -0.39
C CYS A 461 -9.72 20.12 -1.47
N SER A 462 -10.96 19.64 -1.51
CA SER A 462 -11.99 20.18 -2.40
C SER A 462 -12.35 21.60 -2.00
N PRO A 463 -12.70 22.50 -2.95
CA PRO A 463 -12.98 23.91 -2.71
C PRO A 463 -14.36 24.14 -2.04
N LEU A 464 -14.53 23.60 -0.84
CA LEU A 464 -15.75 23.61 -0.05
C LEU A 464 -15.44 24.25 1.33
N PRO A 465 -15.69 25.57 1.51
CA PRO A 465 -15.50 26.24 2.78
C PRO A 465 -16.60 25.83 3.76
N GLY A 466 -16.24 25.68 5.04
CA GLY A 466 -17.18 25.26 6.09
C GLY A 466 -17.43 23.75 6.16
N THR A 467 -16.73 22.93 5.36
CA THR A 467 -16.78 21.47 5.45
C THR A 467 -15.50 20.89 6.03
N LEU A 468 -15.64 19.80 6.79
CA LEU A 468 -14.54 18.93 7.19
C LEU A 468 -14.48 17.72 6.27
N GLU A 469 -13.29 17.37 5.80
CA GLU A 469 -13.06 16.15 5.06
C GLU A 469 -12.41 15.11 5.97
N THR A 470 -13.03 13.93 6.10
CA THR A 470 -12.51 12.82 6.90
C THR A 470 -12.52 11.53 6.09
N ASP A 471 -11.58 10.63 6.37
CA ASP A 471 -11.57 9.25 5.87
C ASP A 471 -12.44 8.30 6.74
N GLY A 472 -13.20 8.86 7.69
CA GLY A 472 -13.99 8.10 8.66
C GLY A 472 -13.24 7.86 9.98
N THR A 473 -12.01 8.34 10.12
CA THR A 473 -11.28 8.32 11.40
C THR A 473 -11.68 9.50 12.29
N LEU A 474 -11.49 9.34 13.60
CA LEU A 474 -11.85 10.32 14.65
C LEU A 474 -11.01 11.61 14.61
N VAL A 475 -9.98 11.71 13.77
CA VAL A 475 -9.09 12.88 13.68
C VAL A 475 -9.31 13.58 12.34
N ALA A 476 -10.28 14.50 12.29
CA ALA A 476 -10.49 15.33 11.12
C ALA A 476 -9.32 16.33 10.97
N ASP A 477 -8.61 16.28 9.84
CA ASP A 477 -7.61 17.28 9.50
C ASP A 477 -8.30 18.60 9.11
N ASP A 478 -8.25 19.57 10.02
CA ASP A 478 -8.85 20.90 9.86
C ASP A 478 -8.15 21.75 8.79
N SER A 479 -6.99 21.30 8.28
CA SER A 479 -6.18 22.08 7.36
C SER A 479 -6.90 22.38 6.03
N CYS A 480 -7.80 21.51 5.56
CA CYS A 480 -8.60 21.79 4.36
C CYS A 480 -9.66 22.86 4.62
N ARG A 481 -10.38 22.77 5.74
CA ARG A 481 -11.39 23.76 6.14
C ARG A 481 -10.76 25.14 6.25
N ARG A 482 -9.66 25.27 7.00
CA ARG A 482 -8.93 26.54 7.15
C ARG A 482 -8.43 27.10 5.82
N PHE A 483 -7.88 26.25 4.95
CA PHE A 483 -7.44 26.68 3.62
C PHE A 483 -8.61 27.24 2.80
N ASN A 484 -9.72 26.50 2.72
CA ASN A 484 -10.88 26.91 1.94
C ASN A 484 -11.53 28.18 2.48
N GLU A 485 -11.65 28.33 3.80
CA GLU A 485 -12.19 29.54 4.42
C GLU A 485 -11.36 30.79 4.07
N MET A 486 -10.04 30.70 4.17
CA MET A 486 -9.14 31.82 3.88
C MET A 486 -9.12 32.19 2.39
N ILE A 487 -9.07 31.19 1.50
CA ILE A 487 -9.08 31.43 0.04
C ILE A 487 -10.44 31.96 -0.41
N PHE A 488 -11.54 31.39 0.09
CA PHE A 488 -12.88 31.87 -0.19
C PHE A 488 -13.02 33.35 0.17
N GLU A 489 -12.57 33.75 1.37
CA GLU A 489 -12.69 35.14 1.81
C GLU A 489 -11.77 36.08 1.00
N ALA A 490 -10.55 35.64 0.65
CA ALA A 490 -9.65 36.41 -0.21
C ALA A 490 -10.25 36.68 -1.61
N ILE A 491 -10.87 35.66 -2.21
CA ILE A 491 -11.53 35.80 -3.52
C ILE A 491 -12.77 36.70 -3.41
N ARG A 492 -13.60 36.48 -2.37
CA ARG A 492 -14.85 37.21 -2.17
C ARG A 492 -14.63 38.70 -1.93
N SER A 493 -13.60 39.05 -1.16
CA SER A 493 -13.27 40.43 -0.78
C SER A 493 -12.52 41.22 -1.85
N ASN A 494 -11.84 40.56 -2.79
CA ASN A 494 -11.13 41.24 -3.87
C ASN A 494 -12.12 41.72 -4.96
N PRO A 495 -12.27 43.04 -5.21
CA PRO A 495 -13.22 43.56 -6.21
C PRO A 495 -12.78 43.32 -7.68
N HIS A 496 -11.50 43.07 -7.93
CA HIS A 496 -10.92 42.86 -9.25
C HIS A 496 -11.17 41.45 -9.79
N VAL A 497 -11.26 40.45 -8.92
CA VAL A 497 -11.65 39.09 -9.33
C VAL A 497 -13.10 39.11 -9.80
N LYS A 498 -13.36 38.67 -11.03
CA LYS A 498 -14.71 38.59 -11.60
C LYS A 498 -15.19 37.16 -11.75
N THR A 499 -14.28 36.25 -12.11
CA THR A 499 -14.62 34.84 -12.32
C THR A 499 -13.83 33.92 -11.40
N VAL A 500 -14.51 32.93 -10.84
CA VAL A 500 -13.92 31.85 -10.03
C VAL A 500 -14.09 30.53 -10.75
N VAL A 501 -12.99 29.88 -11.13
CA VAL A 501 -13.01 28.54 -11.68
C VAL A 501 -12.86 27.54 -10.54
N ILE A 502 -13.90 26.73 -10.33
CA ILE A 502 -13.93 25.71 -9.29
C ILE A 502 -13.74 24.34 -9.94
N ALA A 503 -12.67 23.64 -9.57
CA ALA A 503 -12.38 22.30 -10.08
C ALA A 503 -11.92 21.37 -8.94
N GLY A 504 -12.26 20.09 -9.04
CA GLY A 504 -11.88 19.13 -8.01
C GLY A 504 -12.07 17.70 -8.44
N ARG A 505 -11.60 16.77 -7.60
CA ARG A 505 -11.87 15.35 -7.72
C ARG A 505 -13.26 15.02 -7.18
N TRP A 506 -14.29 15.36 -7.94
CA TRP A 506 -15.69 15.21 -7.51
C TRP A 506 -16.12 13.75 -7.30
N ALA A 507 -15.58 12.82 -8.10
CA ALA A 507 -15.97 11.41 -8.09
C ALA A 507 -15.80 10.70 -6.72
N ARG A 508 -14.91 11.23 -5.86
CA ARG A 508 -14.63 10.67 -4.54
C ARG A 508 -15.80 10.77 -3.54
N PHE A 509 -16.82 11.57 -3.85
CA PHE A 509 -17.95 11.86 -2.96
C PHE A 509 -19.25 11.13 -3.34
N VAL A 510 -19.28 10.44 -4.47
CA VAL A 510 -20.51 9.86 -5.05
C VAL A 510 -20.33 8.40 -5.50
N ASN A 511 -19.29 7.72 -5.01
CA ASN A 511 -18.97 6.33 -5.35
C ASN A 511 -18.83 6.10 -6.87
N ASP A 512 -18.20 7.08 -7.55
CA ASP A 512 -18.10 7.21 -9.00
C ASP A 512 -16.74 6.68 -9.55
N SER A 513 -16.22 5.63 -8.93
CA SER A 513 -14.98 5.00 -9.39
C SER A 513 -15.25 4.05 -10.57
N ALA A 514 -14.26 3.87 -11.45
CA ALA A 514 -14.37 2.87 -12.50
C ALA A 514 -14.57 1.47 -11.89
N PRO A 515 -15.47 0.61 -12.43
CA PRO A 515 -15.54 -0.78 -11.99
C PRO A 515 -14.16 -1.44 -12.12
N GLY A 516 -13.64 -1.98 -11.01
CA GLY A 516 -12.32 -2.59 -10.96
C GLY A 516 -11.15 -1.61 -10.83
N SER A 517 -11.39 -0.31 -10.56
CA SER A 517 -10.30 0.60 -10.20
C SER A 517 -9.63 0.13 -8.91
N ASN A 518 -8.33 -0.14 -8.98
CA ASN A 518 -7.53 -0.66 -7.86
C ASN A 518 -7.21 0.39 -6.77
N GLU A 519 -7.85 1.55 -6.83
CA GLU A 519 -7.85 2.49 -5.72
C GLU A 519 -8.74 1.90 -4.63
N ALA A 520 -8.13 1.53 -3.49
CA ALA A 520 -8.88 1.46 -2.26
C ALA A 520 -9.67 2.77 -2.18
N ILE A 521 -11.00 2.66 -2.22
CA ILE A 521 -11.91 3.79 -2.09
C ILE A 521 -11.52 4.49 -0.78
N THR A 522 -10.67 5.51 -0.85
CA THR A 522 -10.53 6.48 0.22
C THR A 522 -11.71 7.40 0.03
N SER A 523 -12.91 6.85 0.24
CA SER A 523 -14.15 7.62 0.32
C SER A 523 -13.91 8.63 1.43
N LYS A 524 -13.60 9.86 1.04
CA LYS A 524 -13.62 10.95 1.97
C LYS A 524 -15.08 11.29 2.20
N PHE A 525 -15.47 11.26 3.46
CA PHE A 525 -16.76 11.77 3.87
C PHE A 525 -16.66 13.27 4.09
N LEU A 526 -17.73 13.96 3.74
CA LEU A 526 -17.90 15.38 4.03
C LEU A 526 -18.80 15.52 5.24
N LEU A 527 -18.34 16.32 6.20
CA LEU A 527 -19.10 16.73 7.36
C LEU A 527 -19.27 18.25 7.34
N ASP A 528 -20.38 18.72 7.88
CA ASP A 528 -20.64 20.14 8.12
C ASP A 528 -21.27 20.33 9.51
N GLU A 529 -21.78 21.53 9.79
CA GLU A 529 -22.43 21.81 11.07
C GLU A 529 -23.72 20.99 11.30
N GLN A 530 -24.39 20.54 10.23
CA GLN A 530 -25.67 19.83 10.25
C GLN A 530 -25.45 18.31 10.30
N GLU A 531 -24.50 17.79 9.53
CA GLU A 531 -24.14 16.37 9.46
C GLU A 531 -22.76 16.12 10.07
N ARG A 532 -22.76 15.60 11.31
CA ARG A 532 -21.54 15.19 12.02
C ARG A 532 -21.22 13.69 11.89
N VAL A 533 -22.05 12.96 11.16
CA VAL A 533 -21.90 11.51 10.94
C VAL A 533 -21.40 11.26 9.53
N ALA A 534 -20.28 10.56 9.43
CA ALA A 534 -19.69 10.19 8.15
C ALA A 534 -20.54 9.10 7.47
N GLY A 535 -20.95 9.33 6.23
CA GLY A 535 -21.63 8.34 5.41
C GLY A 535 -21.82 8.79 3.96
N PRO A 536 -22.05 7.85 3.01
CA PRO A 536 -22.12 8.16 1.59
C PRO A 536 -23.27 9.10 1.22
N GLU A 537 -24.47 8.84 1.74
CA GLU A 537 -25.65 9.69 1.47
C GLU A 537 -25.50 11.08 2.10
N GLN A 538 -24.98 11.14 3.32
CA GLN A 538 -24.68 12.40 4.02
C GLN A 538 -23.66 13.21 3.24
N THR A 539 -22.61 12.57 2.72
CA THR A 539 -21.57 13.23 1.93
C THR A 539 -22.12 13.85 0.67
N LYS A 540 -23.01 13.16 -0.04
CA LYS A 540 -23.68 13.69 -1.24
C LYS A 540 -24.53 14.93 -0.89
N ALA A 541 -25.28 14.89 0.21
CA ALA A 541 -26.08 16.02 0.66
C ALA A 541 -25.21 17.22 1.08
N VAL A 542 -24.15 16.98 1.86
CA VAL A 542 -23.20 18.02 2.29
C VAL A 542 -22.49 18.65 1.09
N LEU A 543 -22.11 17.85 0.07
CA LEU A 543 -21.51 18.35 -1.16
C LEU A 543 -22.45 19.33 -1.88
N GLN A 544 -23.70 18.92 -2.11
CA GLN A 544 -24.69 19.75 -2.80
C GLN A 544 -24.89 21.08 -2.08
N ARG A 545 -25.22 21.04 -0.77
CA ARG A 545 -25.45 22.25 0.02
C ARG A 545 -24.23 23.16 0.10
N SER A 546 -23.04 22.58 0.19
CA SER A 546 -21.79 23.36 0.27
C SER A 546 -21.48 24.07 -1.04
N LEU A 547 -21.69 23.41 -2.19
CA LEU A 547 -21.56 24.04 -3.50
C LEU A 547 -22.59 25.16 -3.71
N GLU A 548 -23.86 24.91 -3.42
CA GLU A 548 -24.93 25.93 -3.48
C GLU A 548 -24.58 27.15 -2.61
N ARG A 549 -24.06 26.92 -1.40
CA ARG A 549 -23.62 27.99 -0.49
C ARG A 549 -22.46 28.80 -1.07
N VAL A 550 -21.47 28.15 -1.66
CA VAL A 550 -20.31 28.84 -2.29
C VAL A 550 -20.78 29.69 -3.46
N ILE A 551 -21.57 29.11 -4.36
CA ILE A 551 -22.06 29.77 -5.57
C ILE A 551 -22.93 30.98 -5.22
N SER A 552 -23.87 30.81 -4.29
CA SER A 552 -24.74 31.90 -3.82
C SER A 552 -23.93 33.06 -3.21
N ARG A 553 -22.94 32.76 -2.36
CA ARG A 553 -22.12 33.80 -1.71
C ARG A 553 -21.18 34.51 -2.69
N PHE A 554 -20.70 33.82 -3.72
CA PHE A 554 -19.94 34.45 -4.80
C PHE A 554 -20.83 35.33 -5.66
N GLY A 555 -22.05 34.89 -5.99
CA GLY A 555 -23.03 35.71 -6.70
C GLY A 555 -23.39 36.99 -5.95
N ALA A 556 -23.60 36.90 -4.62
CA ALA A 556 -23.81 38.07 -3.77
C ALA A 556 -22.61 39.05 -3.73
N ALA A 557 -21.41 38.57 -4.04
CA ALA A 557 -20.19 39.39 -4.18
C ALA A 557 -19.92 39.84 -5.62
N GLY A 558 -20.87 39.63 -6.54
CA GLY A 558 -20.76 40.00 -7.94
C GLY A 558 -19.72 39.18 -8.70
N LYS A 559 -19.57 37.89 -8.37
CA LYS A 559 -18.64 36.96 -9.02
C LYS A 559 -19.40 35.90 -9.83
N GLU A 560 -18.88 35.62 -11.01
CA GLU A 560 -19.27 34.47 -11.83
C GLU A 560 -18.48 33.23 -11.41
N VAL A 561 -19.11 32.05 -11.48
CA VAL A 561 -18.52 30.76 -11.12
C VAL A 561 -18.51 29.87 -12.35
N LEU A 562 -17.32 29.40 -12.75
CA LEU A 562 -17.18 28.30 -13.69
C LEU A 562 -16.96 27.01 -12.91
N LEU A 563 -17.99 26.16 -12.82
CA LEU A 563 -17.91 24.87 -12.16
C LEU A 563 -17.48 23.81 -13.18
N VAL A 564 -16.26 23.31 -13.04
CA VAL A 564 -15.64 22.37 -13.98
C VAL A 564 -15.97 20.94 -13.56
N GLU A 565 -16.61 20.19 -14.44
CA GLU A 565 -16.83 18.76 -14.24
C GLU A 565 -15.53 17.97 -14.35
N GLN A 566 -15.49 16.78 -13.74
CA GLN A 566 -14.28 15.97 -13.72
C GLN A 566 -13.99 15.37 -15.11
N ALA A 567 -12.74 15.48 -15.56
CA ALA A 567 -12.24 14.75 -16.74
C ALA A 567 -12.50 13.23 -16.64
N PRO A 568 -12.56 12.52 -17.78
CA PRO A 568 -12.68 11.05 -17.79
C PRO A 568 -11.67 10.37 -16.86
N SER A 569 -12.14 9.37 -16.11
CA SER A 569 -11.30 8.50 -15.29
C SER A 569 -11.20 7.09 -15.88
N PHE A 570 -10.04 6.47 -15.65
CA PHE A 570 -9.67 5.16 -16.16
C PHE A 570 -9.67 4.13 -15.03
N PRO A 571 -9.95 2.84 -15.32
CA PRO A 571 -9.82 1.77 -14.33
C PRO A 571 -8.39 1.61 -13.80
N ASP A 572 -7.42 1.75 -14.71
CA ASP A 572 -6.00 1.59 -14.42
C ASP A 572 -5.22 2.82 -14.84
N ASN A 573 -3.96 2.89 -14.39
CA ASN A 573 -3.05 3.98 -14.72
C ASN A 573 -2.91 4.14 -16.25
N ALA A 574 -3.59 5.14 -16.81
CA ALA A 574 -3.71 5.32 -18.25
C ALA A 574 -2.34 5.52 -18.91
N ARG A 575 -1.45 6.27 -18.25
CA ARG A 575 -0.07 6.48 -18.71
C ARG A 575 0.70 5.16 -18.84
N LYS A 576 0.63 4.31 -17.82
CA LYS A 576 1.31 3.00 -17.84
C LYS A 576 0.70 2.09 -18.89
N CYS A 577 -0.63 2.12 -19.07
CA CYS A 577 -1.29 1.37 -20.14
C CYS A 577 -0.73 1.80 -21.51
N VAL A 578 -0.72 3.10 -21.82
CA VAL A 578 -0.21 3.64 -23.09
C VAL A 578 1.25 3.22 -23.31
N ALA A 579 2.12 3.44 -22.32
CA ALA A 579 3.53 3.06 -22.42
C ALA A 579 3.73 1.56 -22.65
N ARG A 580 2.98 0.70 -21.94
CA ARG A 580 3.09 -0.76 -22.04
C ARG A 580 2.50 -1.29 -23.36
N SER A 581 1.40 -0.71 -23.85
CA SER A 581 0.84 -1.04 -25.17
C SER A 581 1.81 -0.69 -26.30
N LEU A 582 2.38 0.52 -26.28
CA LEU A 582 3.39 0.93 -27.25
C LEU A 582 4.67 0.08 -27.19
N TRP A 583 5.11 -0.31 -26.00
CA TRP A 583 6.25 -1.21 -25.85
C TRP A 583 6.00 -2.59 -26.46
N ARG A 584 4.76 -3.09 -26.38
CA ARG A 584 4.33 -4.36 -26.98
C ARG A 584 3.98 -4.24 -28.47
N GLY A 585 4.16 -3.07 -29.09
CA GLY A 585 3.78 -2.83 -30.48
C GLY A 585 2.27 -2.82 -30.74
N LYS A 586 1.46 -2.59 -29.70
CA LYS A 586 -0.01 -2.46 -29.78
C LYS A 586 -0.44 -1.00 -29.89
N SER A 587 -1.69 -0.78 -30.27
CA SER A 587 -2.30 0.56 -30.29
C SER A 587 -2.48 1.10 -28.87
N ALA A 588 -2.23 2.41 -28.70
CA ALA A 588 -2.58 3.12 -27.46
C ALA A 588 -4.11 3.29 -27.32
N GLU A 589 -4.87 3.17 -28.41
CA GLU A 589 -6.33 3.23 -28.41
C GLU A 589 -6.96 2.12 -27.56
N ASP A 590 -6.28 0.98 -27.39
CA ASP A 590 -6.70 -0.12 -26.50
C ASP A 590 -6.81 0.32 -25.02
N CYS A 591 -6.19 1.45 -24.67
CA CYS A 591 -6.25 2.05 -23.34
C CYS A 591 -7.41 3.05 -23.19
N SER A 592 -8.20 3.30 -24.25
CA SER A 592 -9.34 4.20 -24.23
C SER A 592 -10.52 3.60 -23.46
N VAL A 593 -11.36 4.46 -22.88
CA VAL A 593 -12.62 4.06 -22.25
C VAL A 593 -13.81 4.50 -23.09
N ARG A 594 -14.92 3.77 -23.03
CA ARG A 594 -16.15 4.16 -23.71
C ARG A 594 -16.75 5.39 -23.06
N GLU A 595 -17.13 6.37 -23.88
CA GLU A 595 -17.76 7.60 -23.41
C GLU A 595 -19.07 7.32 -22.66
N THR A 596 -19.85 6.32 -23.10
CA THR A 596 -21.07 5.89 -22.42
C THR A 596 -20.81 5.41 -20.99
N ASP A 597 -19.67 4.75 -20.75
CA ASP A 597 -19.29 4.24 -19.43
C ASP A 597 -18.79 5.38 -18.54
N VAL A 598 -18.15 6.41 -19.11
CA VAL A 598 -17.78 7.65 -18.42
C VAL A 598 -19.01 8.46 -18.03
N ARG A 599 -19.97 8.63 -18.96
CA ARG A 599 -21.24 9.37 -18.71
C ARG A 599 -22.10 8.68 -17.66
N ARG A 600 -22.23 7.35 -17.72
CA ARG A 600 -22.99 6.56 -16.73
C ARG A 600 -22.45 6.77 -15.32
N ARG A 601 -21.13 6.76 -15.20
CA ARG A 601 -20.39 7.00 -13.97
C ARG A 601 -20.69 8.39 -13.40
N ARG A 602 -20.47 9.43 -14.21
CA ARG A 602 -20.68 10.83 -13.81
C ARG A 602 -22.12 11.26 -13.60
N LEU A 603 -23.11 10.46 -14.01
CA LEU A 603 -24.53 10.84 -14.05
C LEU A 603 -25.02 11.49 -12.75
N ALA A 604 -24.67 10.91 -11.59
CA ALA A 604 -25.11 11.43 -10.29
C ALA A 604 -24.54 12.83 -9.97
N LEU A 605 -23.30 13.11 -10.36
CA LEU A 605 -22.66 14.42 -10.19
C LEU A 605 -23.17 15.42 -11.23
N THR A 606 -23.23 15.01 -12.50
CA THR A 606 -23.70 15.86 -13.59
C THR A 606 -25.12 16.35 -13.32
N THR A 607 -26.05 15.46 -12.94
CA THR A 607 -27.42 15.87 -12.58
C THR A 607 -27.45 16.83 -11.39
N MET A 608 -26.61 16.61 -10.37
CA MET A 608 -26.52 17.54 -9.23
C MET A 608 -26.03 18.92 -9.68
N PHE A 609 -24.99 18.97 -10.50
CA PHE A 609 -24.42 20.23 -10.97
C PHE A 609 -25.38 20.97 -11.89
N GLU A 610 -26.09 20.25 -12.77
CA GLU A 610 -27.12 20.82 -13.65
C GLU A 610 -28.27 21.45 -12.84
N ASP A 611 -28.72 20.77 -11.79
CA ASP A 611 -29.75 21.27 -10.87
C ASP A 611 -29.29 22.53 -10.12
N ILE A 612 -28.04 22.57 -9.66
CA ILE A 612 -27.45 23.78 -9.06
C ILE A 612 -27.39 24.91 -10.09
N ALA A 613 -26.90 24.63 -11.30
CA ALA A 613 -26.75 25.66 -12.33
C ALA A 613 -28.09 26.21 -12.83
N ALA A 614 -29.15 25.40 -12.84
CA ALA A 614 -30.50 25.86 -13.17
C ALA A 614 -31.10 26.83 -12.14
N ARG A 615 -30.57 26.86 -10.90
CA ARG A 615 -31.07 27.71 -9.80
C ARG A 615 -30.26 28.98 -9.58
N HIS A 616 -29.13 29.13 -10.27
CA HIS A 616 -28.18 30.22 -10.04
C HIS A 616 -27.71 30.80 -11.38
N ASP A 617 -28.00 32.08 -11.63
CA ASP A 617 -27.62 32.74 -12.88
C ASP A 617 -26.12 33.02 -12.99
N ASN A 618 -25.40 33.04 -11.84
CA ASN A 618 -23.98 33.36 -11.75
C ASN A 618 -23.06 32.14 -11.85
N VAL A 619 -23.56 30.98 -12.29
CA VAL A 619 -22.76 29.76 -12.47
C VAL A 619 -22.93 29.19 -13.86
N ARG A 620 -21.82 28.72 -14.44
CA ARG A 620 -21.79 27.98 -15.70
C ARG A 620 -21.06 26.67 -15.51
N LEU A 621 -21.64 25.59 -16.04
CA LEU A 621 -21.01 24.28 -16.05
C LEU A 621 -20.08 24.14 -17.23
N ILE A 622 -18.90 23.58 -16.98
CA ILE A 622 -17.92 23.22 -18.01
C ILE A 622 -17.81 21.70 -18.07
N ASP A 623 -18.40 21.09 -19.11
CA ASP A 623 -18.24 19.66 -19.39
C ASP A 623 -16.98 19.42 -20.25
N PRO A 624 -15.97 18.68 -19.75
CA PRO A 624 -14.78 18.37 -20.55
C PRO A 624 -15.00 17.25 -21.58
N LEU A 625 -16.09 16.46 -21.52
CA LEU A 625 -16.27 15.30 -22.40
C LEU A 625 -16.25 15.63 -23.90
N PRO A 626 -16.87 16.71 -24.41
CA PRO A 626 -16.88 17.01 -25.84
C PRO A 626 -15.48 17.23 -26.43
N VAL A 627 -14.52 17.71 -25.63
CA VAL A 627 -13.14 17.92 -26.07
C VAL A 627 -12.25 16.73 -25.73
N MET A 628 -12.53 16.03 -24.63
CA MET A 628 -11.73 14.89 -24.17
C MET A 628 -12.08 13.58 -24.88
N CYS A 629 -13.32 13.41 -25.37
CA CYS A 629 -13.80 12.22 -26.05
C CYS A 629 -14.08 12.50 -27.53
N ARG A 630 -13.90 11.49 -28.39
CA ARG A 630 -14.14 11.58 -29.83
C ARG A 630 -14.59 10.22 -30.36
N GLY A 631 -15.67 10.20 -31.16
CA GLY A 631 -16.16 8.98 -31.79
C GLY A 631 -16.70 7.94 -30.78
N GLY A 632 -17.22 8.38 -29.63
CA GLY A 632 -17.74 7.51 -28.57
C GLY A 632 -16.68 6.89 -27.66
N LEU A 633 -15.41 7.26 -27.82
CA LEU A 633 -14.29 6.85 -26.97
C LEU A 633 -13.63 8.07 -26.34
N CYS A 634 -13.20 7.92 -25.09
CA CYS A 634 -12.34 8.87 -24.40
C CYS A 634 -10.92 8.28 -24.39
N PRO A 635 -10.02 8.75 -25.27
CA PRO A 635 -8.69 8.18 -25.40
C PRO A 635 -7.78 8.51 -24.20
N ALA A 636 -6.89 7.57 -23.88
CA ALA A 636 -5.83 7.76 -22.89
C ALA A 636 -4.65 8.58 -23.42
N ASP A 637 -4.53 8.71 -24.75
CA ASP A 637 -3.42 9.37 -25.43
C ASP A 637 -3.89 10.30 -26.56
N ASP A 638 -2.96 11.12 -27.05
CA ASP A 638 -3.06 11.82 -28.32
C ASP A 638 -1.76 11.61 -29.11
N ARG A 639 -1.84 10.77 -30.15
CA ARG A 639 -0.71 10.36 -31.02
C ARG A 639 0.43 9.68 -30.24
N GLY A 640 0.09 8.76 -29.34
CA GLY A 640 1.02 8.01 -28.50
C GLY A 640 1.54 8.77 -27.29
N LEU A 641 1.12 10.02 -27.08
CA LEU A 641 1.49 10.82 -25.92
C LEU A 641 0.35 10.84 -24.89
N PRO A 642 0.59 10.42 -23.64
CA PRO A 642 -0.45 10.33 -22.62
C PRO A 642 -1.17 11.66 -22.33
N LEU A 643 -2.49 11.61 -22.28
CA LEU A 643 -3.36 12.71 -21.83
C LEU A 643 -3.53 12.71 -20.31
N TYR A 644 -3.21 11.59 -19.65
CA TYR A 644 -3.35 11.39 -18.21
C TYR A 644 -2.02 10.94 -17.61
N ALA A 645 -1.70 11.46 -16.42
CA ALA A 645 -0.49 11.10 -15.66
C ALA A 645 -0.67 9.80 -14.88
N ASP A 646 -1.91 9.54 -14.49
CA ASP A 646 -2.38 8.37 -13.74
C ASP A 646 -3.81 8.00 -14.19
N GLU A 647 -4.65 7.46 -13.31
CA GLU A 647 -6.02 7.05 -13.60
C GLU A 647 -6.96 8.25 -13.88
N HIS A 648 -6.64 9.46 -13.40
CA HIS A 648 -7.61 10.56 -13.38
C HIS A 648 -7.02 11.98 -13.44
N HIS A 649 -5.72 12.18 -13.19
CA HIS A 649 -5.07 13.47 -13.37
C HIS A 649 -4.61 13.63 -14.82
N VAL A 650 -5.01 14.73 -15.44
CA VAL A 650 -4.54 15.09 -16.78
C VAL A 650 -3.06 15.48 -16.79
N THR A 651 -2.35 15.18 -17.87
CA THR A 651 -1.02 15.73 -18.16
C THR A 651 -1.11 17.19 -18.61
N GLU A 652 0.01 17.88 -18.80
CA GLU A 652 0.02 19.20 -19.46
C GLU A 652 -0.68 19.18 -20.83
N ARG A 653 -0.56 18.08 -21.57
CA ARG A 653 -1.25 17.90 -22.86
C ARG A 653 -2.75 17.69 -22.66
N GLY A 654 -3.15 16.83 -21.73
CA GLY A 654 -4.55 16.63 -21.38
C GLY A 654 -5.21 17.93 -20.88
N SER A 655 -4.49 18.65 -20.03
CA SER A 655 -4.86 19.97 -19.51
C SER A 655 -5.06 21.00 -20.62
N ALA A 656 -4.12 21.10 -21.57
CA ALA A 656 -4.25 22.00 -22.72
C ALA A 656 -5.43 21.63 -23.63
N ARG A 657 -5.72 20.34 -23.80
CA ARG A 657 -6.88 19.85 -24.55
C ARG A 657 -8.18 20.18 -23.83
N GLU A 658 -8.24 19.92 -22.52
CA GLU A 658 -9.40 20.19 -21.69
C GLU A 658 -9.72 21.69 -21.65
N ALA A 659 -8.70 22.55 -21.54
CA ALA A 659 -8.87 24.00 -21.52
C ALA A 659 -9.56 24.57 -22.78
N THR A 660 -9.64 23.82 -23.88
CA THR A 660 -10.40 24.23 -25.07
C THR A 660 -11.92 24.19 -24.87
N SER A 661 -12.44 23.54 -23.83
CA SER A 661 -13.86 23.60 -23.46
C SER A 661 -14.24 24.89 -22.75
N ILE A 662 -13.26 25.70 -22.32
CA ILE A 662 -13.50 26.94 -21.58
C ILE A 662 -13.97 28.03 -22.56
N PRO A 663 -15.10 28.70 -22.30
CA PRO A 663 -15.51 29.84 -23.08
C PRO A 663 -14.71 31.09 -22.69
N LEU A 664 -13.48 31.23 -23.22
CA LEU A 664 -12.58 32.36 -22.92
C LEU A 664 -13.20 33.74 -23.18
N ARG A 665 -14.22 33.84 -24.03
CA ARG A 665 -14.96 35.09 -24.28
C ARG A 665 -15.73 35.57 -23.05
N ASP A 666 -16.20 34.64 -22.22
CA ASP A 666 -16.97 34.92 -21.01
C ASP A 666 -16.07 35.37 -19.85
N LEU A 667 -14.75 35.16 -19.97
CA LEU A 667 -13.77 35.56 -18.96
C LEU A 667 -13.27 37.00 -19.11
N ARG A 668 -13.65 37.70 -20.20
CA ARG A 668 -13.26 39.10 -20.48
C ARG A 668 -14.29 40.14 -20.01
N SER A 669 -15.54 39.72 -19.85
CA SER A 669 -16.66 40.52 -19.33
C SER A 669 -16.67 40.51 -17.81
#